data_AF-A0A8H7CC31-F1
#
_entry.id   AF-A0A8H7CC31-F1
#
_cell.length_a   1.000
_cell.length_b   1.000
_cell.length_c   1.000
_cell.angle_alpha   90.00
_cell.angle_beta   90.00
_cell.angle_gamma   90.00
#
_symmetry.space_group_name_H-M   'P 1'
#
loop_
_entity.id
_entity.type
_entity.pdbx_description
1 polymer ?
#
loop_
_entity_poly.entity_id
_entity_poly.type
_entity_poly.pdbx_seq_one_letter_code
_entity_poly.pdbx_strand_id
1 'polypeptide(L)'
;MPSAVVPKSRLTSALFKQLREGTRSPWTTNFDHIRKLPRHLRVSKSGRWDSFDPSKKDDTHIPKERVKFWNIVPGDKVRVRGRYGNKLRDVWKIRKLENIVEFSLPENATRPEHPAYSYASCQLYIGEYEFPPLPGSTEPRKLPVFANRISTSTPVWNGRKFRWQWDRFATSTTPTVPGHKQGDKILIPWPRVKRATQAPGMSSFSVLFAFAEGSIAGLYDTKKSDVYKVTYVPPAFLSKLTAPLPRVPTEAEYIAGMSHPTKVAWFGDSPPVEPYLAVELSNPHSRTKKMRRWQSHKLYRKELLRDYIAAEMRELNGRTTKDARAEATFRWKQKLSAEDEAERRRRWLTLAVAEKSKKKRARKTRREQRRLDALTRLTLPPTTTTTTMSSDALYHPIPQAPVADHPTQLPEDDEPLPPQPITPSIKWIHFILGCAVLLPWNVVITAMPFFFARLGDSPLRLAFGSWLACSFTLSNFLWLGLATVTSKQSSPARRALVTILLLSVLTFTLVLSTFVHTTPSIFFAFVLLNGIAQGGLGAYLQTAIIVIASLFGPSAVQALMSGQAGVAVAVSGVQVFTAAASTWSRPKEEVLTARGSDEPEESSAFVFFTLSTVFLVVAAAAQGWLVTMPAYKTIAASLERQKRSTAGETSGLVSTGRSDGKAQIIRVAKANALLEFAVAYIFIITLAVYPAITTSIQPVNPSTHPLLFSAVHFFVFNCGDFAGRSLCSIPRLRIWSPKHLLTLSLARTLFIPLFLACNLQRPGGVESKAPLISSDLLFMLILLVFGASNGYVSSLCMMAAPSLEHNPRLKGRMADVDVAATVASFCLVGGLMVGSLCSFGVRAIICGCNPFTESS
;
A
#
# COMPACT_ATOMS: atom_id res chain seq x y z
N MET A 1 -30.64 -8.90 -5.59
CA MET A 1 -29.71 -9.37 -6.65
C MET A 1 -28.33 -8.78 -6.40
N PRO A 2 -27.23 -9.53 -6.59
CA PRO A 2 -25.88 -9.05 -6.27
C PRO A 2 -25.39 -8.05 -7.32
N SER A 3 -25.14 -6.82 -6.88
CA SER A 3 -24.55 -5.76 -7.70
C SER A 3 -23.06 -6.02 -7.93
N ALA A 4 -22.75 -6.76 -8.99
CA ALA A 4 -21.39 -7.01 -9.43
C ALA A 4 -20.72 -5.70 -9.92
N VAL A 5 -20.16 -4.93 -8.98
CA VAL A 5 -19.33 -3.75 -9.29
C VAL A 5 -18.03 -4.22 -9.92
N VAL A 6 -18.05 -4.40 -11.25
CA VAL A 6 -16.85 -4.74 -12.03
C VAL A 6 -15.84 -3.60 -11.86
N PRO A 7 -14.62 -3.87 -11.33
CA PRO A 7 -13.64 -2.81 -11.10
C PRO A 7 -13.24 -2.19 -12.45
N LYS A 8 -13.22 -0.84 -12.50
CA LYS A 8 -12.96 -0.05 -13.73
C LYS A 8 -11.67 -0.45 -14.47
N SER A 9 -10.70 -1.05 -13.78
CA SER A 9 -9.47 -1.61 -14.36
C SER A 9 -9.72 -2.80 -15.31
N ARG A 10 -10.67 -3.69 -14.99
CA ARG A 10 -11.01 -4.84 -15.85
C ARG A 10 -11.67 -4.39 -17.16
N LEU A 11 -12.59 -3.43 -17.08
CA LEU A 11 -13.20 -2.79 -18.25
C LEU A 11 -12.16 -2.16 -19.18
N THR A 12 -11.15 -1.47 -18.64
CA THR A 12 -10.05 -0.95 -19.48
C THR A 12 -9.24 -2.08 -20.13
N SER A 13 -8.95 -3.18 -19.44
CA SER A 13 -8.17 -4.28 -20.03
C SER A 13 -8.89 -5.01 -21.16
N ALA A 14 -10.20 -5.26 -21.02
CA ALA A 14 -11.01 -5.91 -22.05
C ALA A 14 -11.16 -5.02 -23.29
N LEU A 15 -11.44 -3.72 -23.09
CA LEU A 15 -11.59 -2.76 -24.17
C LEU A 15 -10.26 -2.51 -24.90
N PHE A 16 -9.12 -2.51 -24.19
CA PHE A 16 -7.80 -2.47 -24.83
C PHE A 16 -7.44 -3.77 -25.56
N LYS A 17 -7.83 -4.94 -25.04
CA LYS A 17 -7.67 -6.22 -25.75
C LYS A 17 -8.42 -6.20 -27.08
N GLN A 18 -9.69 -5.79 -27.07
CA GLN A 18 -10.52 -5.65 -28.28
C GLN A 18 -9.95 -4.60 -29.27
N LEU A 19 -9.42 -3.47 -28.80
CA LEU A 19 -8.78 -2.46 -29.65
C LEU A 19 -7.44 -2.92 -30.24
N ARG A 20 -6.70 -3.81 -29.57
CA ARG A 20 -5.45 -4.41 -30.06
C ARG A 20 -5.73 -5.54 -31.06
N GLU A 21 -6.75 -6.35 -30.80
CA GLU A 21 -7.23 -7.38 -31.73
C GLU A 21 -7.73 -6.76 -33.05
N GLY A 22 -8.36 -5.59 -33.02
CA GLY A 22 -8.73 -4.83 -34.22
C GLY A 22 -10.14 -5.11 -34.73
N THR A 23 -10.66 -4.22 -35.58
CA THR A 23 -12.06 -4.22 -36.02
C THR A 23 -12.26 -4.86 -37.40
N ARG A 24 -13.32 -5.67 -37.53
CA ARG A 24 -13.91 -6.09 -38.82
C ARG A 24 -15.13 -5.25 -39.24
N SER A 25 -15.64 -4.38 -38.35
CA SER A 25 -16.69 -3.42 -38.72
C SER A 25 -16.09 -2.25 -39.52
N PRO A 26 -16.69 -1.86 -40.66
CA PRO A 26 -16.28 -0.67 -41.40
C PRO A 26 -16.73 0.64 -40.76
N TRP A 27 -17.67 0.61 -39.81
CA TRP A 27 -18.23 1.81 -39.21
C TRP A 27 -17.49 2.20 -37.93
N THR A 28 -17.18 3.51 -37.79
CA THR A 28 -16.56 4.03 -36.57
C THR A 28 -17.65 4.50 -35.60
N THR A 29 -17.82 3.76 -34.50
CA THR A 29 -18.78 4.06 -33.44
C THR A 29 -18.19 4.96 -32.35
N ASN A 30 -16.90 4.81 -32.04
CA ASN A 30 -16.16 5.68 -31.12
C ASN A 30 -14.74 6.00 -31.63
N PHE A 31 -14.10 7.01 -31.02
CA PHE A 31 -12.73 7.43 -31.30
C PHE A 31 -11.76 7.08 -30.16
N ASP A 32 -12.06 6.03 -29.39
CA ASP A 32 -11.34 5.76 -28.14
C ASP A 32 -9.90 5.28 -28.35
N HIS A 33 -9.58 4.76 -29.55
CA HIS A 33 -8.20 4.47 -29.98
C HIS A 33 -7.29 5.72 -29.97
N ILE A 34 -7.85 6.93 -30.07
CA ILE A 34 -7.07 8.19 -30.07
C ILE A 34 -6.67 8.61 -28.64
N ARG A 35 -7.33 8.08 -27.59
CA ARG A 35 -7.05 8.46 -26.20
C ARG A 35 -5.59 8.19 -25.81
N LYS A 36 -5.05 9.00 -24.88
CA LYS A 36 -3.67 8.84 -24.39
C LYS A 36 -3.54 7.53 -23.59
N LEU A 37 -2.79 6.57 -24.12
CA LEU A 37 -2.46 5.32 -23.43
C LEU A 37 -1.60 5.57 -22.17
N PRO A 38 -1.85 4.87 -21.05
CA PRO A 38 -0.91 4.81 -19.92
C PRO A 38 0.48 4.33 -20.36
N ARG A 39 1.57 4.81 -19.74
CA ARG A 39 2.95 4.43 -20.13
C ARG A 39 3.17 2.91 -20.11
N HIS A 40 2.59 2.20 -19.13
CA HIS A 40 2.71 0.75 -19.00
C HIS A 40 1.94 -0.06 -20.08
N LEU A 41 1.07 0.57 -20.87
CA LEU A 41 0.41 -0.05 -22.04
C LEU A 41 1.03 0.37 -23.38
N ARG A 42 2.04 1.25 -23.38
CA ARG A 42 2.81 1.62 -24.59
C ARG A 42 4.08 0.80 -24.77
N VAL A 43 4.58 0.22 -23.69
CA VAL A 43 5.77 -0.62 -23.68
C VAL A 43 5.28 -2.05 -23.52
N SER A 44 5.25 -2.79 -24.63
CA SER A 44 5.27 -4.25 -24.53
C SER A 44 6.56 -4.61 -23.79
N LYS A 45 6.46 -5.40 -22.71
CA LYS A 45 7.66 -5.91 -22.02
C LYS A 45 8.26 -7.05 -22.83
N SER A 46 8.94 -6.74 -23.94
CA SER A 46 10.07 -7.58 -24.32
C SER A 46 11.13 -7.43 -23.22
N GLY A 47 11.74 -8.54 -22.84
CA GLY A 47 12.80 -8.53 -21.86
C GLY A 47 14.01 -7.80 -22.42
N ARG A 48 14.88 -7.27 -21.54
CA ARG A 48 16.19 -6.72 -21.94
C ARG A 48 17.05 -7.75 -22.71
N TRP A 49 16.72 -9.03 -22.54
CA TRP A 49 17.38 -10.20 -23.09
C TRP A 49 16.89 -10.62 -24.50
N ASP A 50 15.73 -10.15 -24.97
CA ASP A 50 15.21 -10.50 -26.31
C ASP A 50 15.84 -9.68 -27.46
N SER A 51 16.88 -8.89 -27.15
CA SER A 51 17.44 -7.88 -28.06
C SER A 51 18.43 -8.43 -29.11
N PHE A 52 18.76 -9.72 -29.05
CA PHE A 52 19.73 -10.39 -29.92
C PHE A 52 19.13 -11.21 -31.08
N ASP A 53 17.81 -11.32 -31.17
CA ASP A 53 17.15 -12.03 -32.28
C ASP A 53 16.67 -11.05 -33.36
N PRO A 54 17.38 -10.89 -34.50
CA PRO A 54 16.96 -9.98 -35.57
C PRO A 54 15.65 -10.43 -36.25
N SER A 55 15.22 -11.69 -36.09
CA SER A 55 13.94 -12.19 -36.63
C SER A 55 12.72 -11.73 -35.82
N LYS A 56 12.90 -11.32 -34.56
CA LYS A 56 11.82 -10.87 -33.65
C LYS A 56 11.73 -9.35 -33.49
N LYS A 57 12.34 -8.59 -34.41
CA LYS A 57 12.50 -7.14 -34.25
C LYS A 57 11.26 -6.31 -34.58
N ASP A 58 10.27 -6.91 -35.25
CA ASP A 58 8.94 -6.34 -35.46
C ASP A 58 7.89 -7.10 -34.63
N ASP A 59 7.43 -6.50 -33.52
CA ASP A 59 5.99 -6.32 -33.35
C ASP A 59 5.60 -5.28 -32.27
N THR A 60 4.59 -4.47 -32.60
CA THR A 60 3.87 -3.54 -31.70
C THR A 60 4.58 -2.27 -31.19
N HIS A 61 5.35 -1.57 -32.04
CA HIS A 61 5.58 -0.13 -31.82
C HIS A 61 4.30 0.67 -32.10
N ILE A 62 3.51 0.97 -31.06
CA ILE A 62 2.30 1.79 -31.17
C ILE A 62 2.69 3.21 -31.61
N PRO A 63 2.28 3.69 -32.79
CA PRO A 63 2.68 4.99 -33.30
C PRO A 63 2.16 6.13 -32.42
N LYS A 64 3.02 7.15 -32.27
CA LYS A 64 2.74 8.37 -31.49
C LYS A 64 1.49 9.09 -32.00
N GLU A 65 1.30 9.07 -33.31
CA GLU A 65 0.16 9.64 -34.03
C GLU A 65 -0.66 8.51 -34.66
N ARG A 66 -1.98 8.53 -34.41
CA ARG A 66 -2.91 7.49 -34.87
C ARG A 66 -3.98 8.07 -35.77
N VAL A 67 -4.37 7.31 -36.77
CA VAL A 67 -5.34 7.75 -37.79
C VAL A 67 -6.67 8.09 -37.12
N LYS A 68 -7.09 9.35 -37.24
CA LYS A 68 -8.32 9.87 -36.65
C LYS A 68 -9.55 9.38 -37.41
N PHE A 69 -9.58 9.63 -38.72
CA PHE A 69 -10.66 9.24 -39.63
C PHE A 69 -10.15 8.16 -40.57
N TRP A 70 -10.67 6.95 -40.42
CA TRP A 70 -10.26 5.78 -41.20
C TRP A 70 -11.04 5.73 -42.52
N ASN A 71 -10.41 6.15 -43.61
CA ASN A 71 -11.03 6.18 -44.94
C ASN A 71 -10.92 4.87 -45.71
N ILE A 72 -10.05 3.97 -45.30
CA ILE A 72 -9.99 2.58 -45.77
C ILE A 72 -10.59 1.72 -44.65
N VAL A 73 -11.52 0.84 -45.00
CA VAL A 73 -12.29 0.02 -44.06
C VAL A 73 -12.47 -1.42 -44.58
N PRO A 74 -12.78 -2.40 -43.70
CA PRO A 74 -13.11 -3.76 -44.11
C PRO A 74 -14.17 -3.82 -45.21
N GLY A 75 -13.90 -4.58 -46.27
CA GLY A 75 -14.70 -4.66 -47.49
C GLY A 75 -14.27 -3.71 -48.61
N ASP A 76 -13.37 -2.75 -48.38
CA ASP A 76 -12.74 -1.99 -49.47
C ASP A 76 -11.71 -2.83 -50.23
N LYS A 77 -11.52 -2.52 -51.52
CA LYS A 77 -10.40 -3.02 -52.33
C LYS A 77 -9.25 -2.01 -52.33
N VAL A 78 -8.01 -2.45 -52.16
CA VAL A 78 -6.82 -1.58 -52.20
C VAL A 78 -5.65 -2.26 -52.91
N ARG A 79 -4.65 -1.46 -53.32
CA ARG A 79 -3.30 -1.95 -53.66
C ARG A 79 -2.27 -1.47 -52.64
N VAL A 80 -1.15 -2.18 -52.52
CA VAL A 80 -0.01 -1.78 -51.68
C VAL A 80 1.04 -1.10 -52.55
N ARG A 81 1.57 0.03 -52.09
CA ARG A 81 2.57 0.84 -52.80
C ARG A 81 3.99 0.34 -52.51
N GLY A 82 4.78 0.09 -53.55
CA GLY A 82 6.24 -0.10 -53.46
C GLY A 82 6.77 -1.54 -53.40
N ARG A 83 5.94 -2.56 -53.15
CA ARG A 83 6.31 -3.99 -53.32
C ARG A 83 5.10 -4.79 -53.82
N TYR A 84 5.35 -5.71 -54.76
CA TYR A 84 4.39 -6.70 -55.31
C TYR A 84 3.24 -6.18 -56.21
N GLY A 85 3.54 -5.27 -57.15
CA GLY A 85 2.71 -5.01 -58.34
C GLY A 85 1.32 -4.40 -58.08
N ASN A 86 0.53 -4.24 -59.14
CA ASN A 86 -0.83 -3.66 -59.08
C ASN A 86 -1.91 -4.64 -58.58
N LYS A 87 -1.56 -5.63 -57.75
CA LYS A 87 -2.50 -6.67 -57.31
C LYS A 87 -3.50 -6.11 -56.29
N LEU A 88 -4.78 -6.10 -56.67
CA LEU A 88 -5.90 -5.74 -55.81
C LEU A 88 -6.04 -6.76 -54.66
N ARG A 89 -6.34 -6.26 -53.45
CA ARG A 89 -6.59 -7.05 -52.25
C ARG A 89 -7.79 -6.48 -51.48
N ASP A 90 -8.56 -7.36 -50.86
CA ASP A 90 -9.74 -6.98 -50.09
C ASP A 90 -9.35 -6.79 -48.61
N VAL A 91 -9.76 -5.67 -48.01
CA VAL A 91 -9.48 -5.37 -46.60
C VAL A 91 -10.36 -6.26 -45.72
N TRP A 92 -9.73 -7.04 -44.85
CA TRP A 92 -10.40 -7.97 -43.94
C TRP A 92 -10.58 -7.38 -42.53
N LYS A 93 -9.54 -6.73 -42.00
CA LYS A 93 -9.50 -6.26 -40.61
C LYS A 93 -8.57 -5.06 -40.47
N ILE A 94 -8.80 -4.23 -39.45
CA ILE A 94 -8.00 -3.04 -39.18
C ILE A 94 -7.59 -2.96 -37.71
N ARG A 95 -6.28 -2.90 -37.46
CA ARG A 95 -5.68 -2.65 -36.14
C ARG A 95 -5.52 -1.14 -35.92
N LYS A 96 -6.59 -0.52 -35.40
CA LYS A 96 -6.69 0.94 -35.21
C LYS A 96 -5.65 1.55 -34.25
N LEU A 97 -5.06 0.75 -33.35
CA LEU A 97 -3.99 1.22 -32.45
C LEU A 97 -2.62 1.31 -33.14
N GLU A 98 -2.35 0.42 -34.10
CA GLU A 98 -1.03 0.24 -34.72
C GLU A 98 -0.94 0.91 -36.10
N ASN A 99 -2.06 1.48 -36.59
CA ASN A 99 -2.23 1.99 -37.96
C ASN A 99 -2.02 0.91 -39.04
N ILE A 100 -2.38 -0.35 -38.77
CA ILE A 100 -2.19 -1.49 -39.66
C ILE A 100 -3.52 -1.95 -40.30
N VAL A 101 -3.45 -2.33 -41.57
CA VAL A 101 -4.53 -2.90 -42.39
C VAL A 101 -4.17 -4.34 -42.75
N GLU A 102 -5.09 -5.28 -42.50
CA GLU A 102 -4.94 -6.70 -42.83
C GLU A 102 -5.84 -7.08 -44.00
N PHE A 103 -5.30 -7.86 -44.93
CA PHE A 103 -6.01 -8.30 -46.12
C PHE A 103 -6.58 -9.71 -46.00
N SER A 104 -7.55 -10.05 -46.84
CA SER A 104 -7.98 -11.44 -47.03
C SER A 104 -6.81 -12.32 -47.48
N LEU A 105 -6.83 -13.58 -47.05
CA LEU A 105 -5.96 -14.61 -47.62
C LEU A 105 -6.37 -14.85 -49.09
N PRO A 106 -5.41 -15.00 -50.01
CA PRO A 106 -5.73 -15.54 -51.33
C PRO A 106 -6.17 -17.00 -51.21
N GLU A 107 -7.02 -17.48 -52.11
CA GLU A 107 -7.63 -18.82 -52.05
C GLU A 107 -6.60 -19.96 -52.01
N ASN A 108 -5.42 -19.76 -52.59
CA ASN A 108 -4.32 -20.74 -52.61
C ASN A 108 -3.26 -20.50 -51.50
N ALA A 109 -3.63 -19.92 -50.35
CA ALA A 109 -2.68 -19.63 -49.28
C ALA A 109 -2.34 -20.88 -48.43
N THR A 110 -1.06 -21.29 -48.43
CA THR A 110 -0.55 -22.39 -47.59
C THR A 110 -0.22 -21.98 -46.15
N ARG A 111 -0.26 -20.68 -45.83
CA ARG A 111 -0.03 -20.14 -44.47
C ARG A 111 -1.29 -19.45 -43.94
N PRO A 112 -1.63 -19.62 -42.66
CA PRO A 112 -2.86 -19.06 -42.06
C PRO A 112 -2.77 -17.55 -41.72
N GLU A 113 -1.65 -16.88 -42.04
CA GLU A 113 -1.39 -15.52 -41.61
C GLU A 113 -1.87 -14.48 -42.62
N HIS A 114 -2.83 -13.65 -42.20
CA HIS A 114 -3.34 -12.54 -43.00
C HIS A 114 -2.24 -11.50 -43.24
N PRO A 115 -1.90 -11.18 -44.51
CA PRO A 115 -0.80 -10.27 -44.78
C PRO A 115 -1.17 -8.84 -44.39
N ALA A 116 -0.35 -8.24 -43.53
CA ALA A 116 -0.62 -7.01 -42.82
C ALA A 116 0.34 -5.89 -43.28
N TYR A 117 -0.19 -4.69 -43.53
CA TYR A 117 0.58 -3.56 -44.04
C TYR A 117 0.19 -2.25 -43.35
N SER A 118 1.12 -1.29 -43.28
CA SER A 118 0.86 0.04 -42.74
C SER A 118 -0.17 0.79 -43.59
N TYR A 119 -1.12 1.47 -42.94
CA TYR A 119 -2.16 2.28 -43.59
C TYR A 119 -1.61 3.26 -44.64
N ALA A 120 -0.42 3.83 -44.39
CA ALA A 120 0.23 4.77 -45.31
C ALA A 120 0.72 4.14 -46.63
N SER A 121 0.87 2.80 -46.69
CA SER A 121 1.25 2.07 -47.90
C SER A 121 0.07 1.67 -48.79
N CYS A 122 -1.17 1.82 -48.30
CA CYS A 122 -2.38 1.37 -48.99
C CYS A 122 -2.98 2.48 -49.86
N GLN A 123 -3.28 2.18 -51.13
CA GLN A 123 -4.04 3.06 -52.02
C GLN A 123 -5.42 2.47 -52.32
N LEU A 124 -6.46 3.25 -52.04
CA LEU A 124 -7.87 2.85 -52.20
C LEU A 124 -8.25 2.74 -53.68
N TYR A 125 -8.89 1.64 -54.05
CA TYR A 125 -9.45 1.45 -55.38
C TYR A 125 -10.74 2.25 -55.54
N ILE A 126 -10.92 2.90 -56.70
CA ILE A 126 -12.12 3.68 -57.02
C ILE A 126 -13.04 2.90 -57.95
N GLY A 127 -12.47 2.35 -59.02
CA GLY A 127 -13.19 1.64 -60.08
C GLY A 127 -12.33 1.50 -61.34
N GLU A 128 -12.88 0.84 -62.36
CA GLU A 128 -12.30 0.86 -63.70
C GLU A 128 -12.84 2.06 -64.46
N TYR A 129 -11.97 2.75 -65.18
CA TYR A 129 -12.33 3.85 -66.06
C TYR A 129 -11.79 3.58 -67.46
N GLU A 130 -12.48 4.08 -68.47
CA GLU A 130 -12.03 4.02 -69.85
C GLU A 130 -11.05 5.15 -70.12
N PHE A 131 -9.89 4.79 -70.66
CA PHE A 131 -8.81 5.70 -71.05
C PHE A 131 -8.68 5.75 -72.57
N PRO A 132 -8.16 6.85 -73.13
CA PRO A 132 -7.83 6.92 -74.54
C PRO A 132 -6.97 5.73 -74.99
N PRO A 133 -7.11 5.28 -76.24
CA PRO A 133 -6.26 4.24 -76.80
C PRO A 133 -4.78 4.63 -76.75
N LEU A 134 -3.91 3.62 -76.81
CA LEU A 134 -2.48 3.85 -77.06
C LEU A 134 -2.25 4.29 -78.51
N PRO A 135 -1.16 5.03 -78.81
CA PRO A 135 -0.77 5.31 -80.19
C PRO A 135 -0.65 4.01 -81.00
N GLY A 136 -1.46 3.86 -82.05
CA GLY A 136 -1.51 2.65 -82.88
C GLY A 136 -2.63 1.64 -82.57
N SER A 137 -3.58 1.95 -81.68
CA SER A 137 -4.81 1.17 -81.48
C SER A 137 -6.04 2.07 -81.49
N THR A 138 -7.21 1.54 -81.83
CA THR A 138 -8.51 2.24 -81.82
C THR A 138 -9.38 1.93 -80.59
N GLU A 139 -9.02 0.93 -79.77
CA GLU A 139 -9.85 0.47 -78.66
C GLU A 139 -9.60 1.24 -77.33
N PRO A 140 -10.64 1.72 -76.64
CA PRO A 140 -10.51 2.40 -75.35
C PRO A 140 -10.07 1.42 -74.26
N ARG A 141 -9.12 1.84 -73.42
CA ARG A 141 -8.47 0.97 -72.43
C ARG A 141 -9.15 1.08 -71.07
N LYS A 142 -9.74 -0.02 -70.58
CA LYS A 142 -10.23 -0.10 -69.20
C LYS A 142 -9.06 -0.27 -68.24
N LEU A 143 -8.80 0.73 -67.39
CA LEU A 143 -7.72 0.69 -66.40
C LEU A 143 -8.26 0.88 -64.98
N PRO A 144 -7.74 0.13 -63.99
CA PRO A 144 -8.11 0.31 -62.59
C PRO A 144 -7.52 1.61 -62.04
N VAL A 145 -8.40 2.48 -61.53
CA VAL A 145 -8.05 3.79 -60.97
C VAL A 145 -7.98 3.73 -59.45
N PHE A 146 -6.90 4.30 -58.90
CA PHE A 146 -6.64 4.35 -57.47
C PHE A 146 -6.61 5.79 -56.95
N ALA A 147 -7.09 6.01 -55.73
CA ALA A 147 -7.01 7.29 -55.05
C ALA A 147 -5.57 7.54 -54.57
N ASN A 148 -4.95 8.59 -55.10
CA ASN A 148 -3.64 9.09 -54.66
C ASN A 148 -3.79 10.11 -53.52
N ARG A 149 -4.86 10.90 -53.52
CA ARG A 149 -5.22 11.81 -52.42
C ARG A 149 -6.71 11.71 -52.09
N ILE A 150 -7.02 11.42 -50.82
CA ILE A 150 -8.40 11.34 -50.31
C ILE A 150 -8.69 12.58 -49.43
N SER A 151 -9.82 13.22 -49.65
CA SER A 151 -10.42 14.23 -48.77
C SER A 151 -11.73 13.73 -48.18
N THR A 152 -12.22 14.38 -47.12
CA THR A 152 -13.44 13.96 -46.41
C THR A 152 -14.36 15.15 -46.10
N SER A 153 -15.67 14.92 -46.05
CA SER A 153 -16.61 15.89 -45.47
C SER A 153 -16.45 15.96 -43.94
N THR A 154 -17.10 16.95 -43.31
CA THR A 154 -17.13 17.10 -41.86
C THR A 154 -17.89 15.92 -41.22
N PRO A 155 -17.31 15.20 -40.24
CA PRO A 155 -17.94 14.02 -39.68
C PRO A 155 -19.10 14.38 -38.74
N VAL A 156 -20.27 13.79 -39.01
CA VAL A 156 -21.50 13.97 -38.24
C VAL A 156 -21.84 12.69 -37.49
N TRP A 157 -22.35 12.81 -36.27
CA TRP A 157 -22.87 11.68 -35.50
C TRP A 157 -24.28 11.31 -35.96
N ASN A 158 -24.47 10.10 -36.48
CA ASN A 158 -25.77 9.59 -36.86
C ASN A 158 -26.39 8.80 -35.70
N GLY A 159 -27.24 9.45 -34.90
CA GLY A 159 -27.88 8.86 -33.73
C GLY A 159 -28.72 7.61 -34.03
N ARG A 160 -29.42 7.56 -35.17
CA ARG A 160 -30.24 6.39 -35.56
C ARG A 160 -29.40 5.16 -35.94
N LYS A 161 -28.15 5.36 -36.38
CA LYS A 161 -27.23 4.30 -36.81
C LYS A 161 -26.06 4.09 -35.83
N PHE A 162 -26.07 4.76 -34.68
CA PHE A 162 -25.04 4.75 -33.62
C PHE A 162 -23.59 4.80 -34.15
N ARG A 163 -23.35 5.64 -35.16
CA ARG A 163 -22.05 5.71 -35.85
C ARG A 163 -21.73 7.12 -36.32
N TRP A 164 -20.43 7.41 -36.42
CA TRP A 164 -19.94 8.57 -37.16
C TRP A 164 -20.06 8.32 -38.66
N GLN A 165 -20.52 9.33 -39.39
CA GLN A 165 -20.69 9.33 -40.83
C GLN A 165 -20.00 10.56 -41.42
N TRP A 166 -19.18 10.32 -42.44
CA TRP A 166 -18.61 11.32 -43.33
C TRP A 166 -18.52 10.69 -44.72
N ASP A 167 -18.40 11.54 -45.74
CA ASP A 167 -18.21 11.13 -47.12
C ASP A 167 -16.74 11.29 -47.48
N ARG A 168 -16.24 10.41 -48.34
CA ARG A 168 -14.83 10.31 -48.73
C ARG A 168 -14.72 10.55 -50.24
N PHE A 169 -13.78 11.39 -50.64
CA PHE A 169 -13.64 11.83 -52.03
C PHE A 169 -12.19 11.66 -52.50
N ALA A 170 -11.97 11.18 -53.73
CA ALA A 170 -10.67 11.29 -54.38
C ALA A 170 -10.50 12.70 -54.96
N THR A 171 -9.41 13.37 -54.60
CA THR A 171 -8.99 14.68 -55.12
C THR A 171 -7.82 14.55 -56.11
N SER A 172 -7.14 13.41 -56.10
CA SER A 172 -6.11 13.05 -57.08
C SER A 172 -6.13 11.54 -57.28
N THR A 173 -6.01 11.11 -58.53
CA THR A 173 -6.12 9.72 -58.97
C THR A 173 -4.88 9.29 -59.76
N THR A 174 -4.61 7.98 -59.75
CA THR A 174 -3.48 7.38 -60.50
C THR A 174 -3.90 6.03 -61.08
N PRO A 175 -4.00 5.89 -62.42
CA PRO A 175 -3.87 6.94 -63.44
C PRO A 175 -4.93 8.06 -63.29
N THR A 176 -4.67 9.24 -63.86
CA THR A 176 -5.56 10.41 -63.74
C THR A 176 -6.77 10.24 -64.66
N VAL A 177 -7.98 10.27 -64.09
CA VAL A 177 -9.23 10.03 -64.82
C VAL A 177 -9.40 11.05 -65.96
N PRO A 178 -9.63 10.63 -67.22
CA PRO A 178 -9.87 11.54 -68.34
C PRO A 178 -11.10 12.44 -68.09
N GLY A 179 -11.00 13.72 -68.48
CA GLY A 179 -12.08 14.70 -68.32
C GLY A 179 -12.25 15.29 -66.90
N HIS A 180 -11.51 14.82 -65.90
CA HIS A 180 -11.61 15.29 -64.51
C HIS A 180 -10.71 16.52 -64.27
N LYS A 181 -11.27 17.68 -63.88
CA LYS A 181 -10.47 18.91 -63.71
C LYS A 181 -9.69 18.89 -62.39
N GLN A 182 -8.60 19.66 -62.34
CA GLN A 182 -7.73 19.78 -61.16
C GLN A 182 -8.45 20.51 -60.01
N GLY A 183 -9.12 19.74 -59.14
CA GLY A 183 -9.90 20.24 -58.01
C GLY A 183 -11.21 19.50 -57.79
N ASP A 184 -11.72 18.83 -58.83
CA ASP A 184 -12.96 18.06 -58.78
C ASP A 184 -12.83 16.86 -57.81
N LYS A 185 -13.94 16.46 -57.19
CA LYS A 185 -13.99 15.47 -56.11
C LYS A 185 -14.83 14.25 -56.50
N ILE A 186 -14.17 13.12 -56.77
CA ILE A 186 -14.87 11.85 -57.06
C ILE A 186 -15.33 11.23 -55.75
N LEU A 187 -16.65 11.10 -55.53
CA LEU A 187 -17.21 10.43 -54.35
C LEU A 187 -16.86 8.93 -54.35
N ILE A 188 -16.31 8.41 -53.25
CA ILE A 188 -15.99 6.99 -53.08
C ILE A 188 -17.02 6.37 -52.11
N PRO A 189 -18.00 5.58 -52.59
CA PRO A 189 -19.04 5.02 -51.73
C PRO A 189 -18.45 4.07 -50.67
N TRP A 190 -18.99 4.07 -49.45
CA TRP A 190 -18.63 3.09 -48.42
C TRP A 190 -19.02 1.67 -48.82
N PRO A 191 -18.26 0.62 -48.44
CA PRO A 191 -18.53 -0.74 -48.88
C PRO A 191 -19.84 -1.24 -48.26
N ARG A 192 -20.61 -1.99 -49.06
CA ARG A 192 -21.83 -2.66 -48.56
C ARG A 192 -21.40 -3.79 -47.63
N VAL A 193 -21.83 -3.72 -46.37
CA VAL A 193 -21.62 -4.81 -45.41
C VAL A 193 -22.40 -6.02 -45.92
N LYS A 194 -21.69 -7.05 -46.40
CA LYS A 194 -22.24 -8.41 -46.43
C LYS A 194 -22.54 -8.76 -44.97
N ARG A 195 -23.82 -8.68 -44.57
CA ARG A 195 -24.27 -9.36 -43.35
C ARG A 195 -23.86 -10.82 -43.51
N ALA A 196 -23.40 -11.45 -42.44
CA ALA A 196 -23.17 -12.88 -42.46
C ALA A 196 -24.53 -13.57 -42.65
N THR A 197 -24.89 -13.84 -43.90
CA THR A 197 -25.86 -14.87 -44.24
C THR A 197 -25.32 -16.16 -43.64
N GLN A 198 -26.16 -16.78 -42.80
CA GLN A 198 -25.83 -18.00 -42.07
C GLN A 198 -25.61 -19.18 -43.04
N ALA A 199 -25.31 -20.33 -42.46
CA ALA A 199 -25.12 -21.61 -43.14
C ALA A 199 -26.20 -21.88 -44.22
N PRO A 200 -25.85 -22.57 -45.32
CA PRO A 200 -26.79 -22.87 -46.39
C PRO A 200 -27.96 -23.72 -45.87
N GLY A 201 -29.20 -23.28 -46.11
CA GLY A 201 -30.40 -24.08 -45.83
C GLY A 201 -31.64 -23.29 -45.37
N MET A 202 -31.49 -22.11 -44.78
CA MET A 202 -32.63 -21.36 -44.21
C MET A 202 -33.07 -20.19 -45.10
N SER A 203 -34.34 -20.20 -45.52
CA SER A 203 -34.91 -19.16 -46.39
C SER A 203 -35.07 -17.81 -45.66
N SER A 204 -35.04 -16.70 -46.40
CA SER A 204 -35.24 -15.36 -45.81
C SER A 204 -36.56 -15.21 -45.06
N PHE A 205 -37.59 -16.00 -45.39
CA PHE A 205 -38.88 -16.03 -44.69
C PHE A 205 -38.79 -16.74 -43.34
N SER A 206 -38.11 -17.89 -43.28
CA SER A 206 -37.93 -18.66 -42.04
C SER A 206 -37.03 -17.94 -41.03
N VAL A 207 -36.06 -17.13 -41.49
CA VAL A 207 -35.29 -16.24 -40.60
C VAL A 207 -36.17 -15.13 -40.00
N LEU A 208 -37.10 -14.56 -40.78
CA LEU A 208 -38.04 -13.56 -40.26
C LEU A 208 -38.98 -14.15 -39.19
N PHE A 209 -39.46 -15.38 -39.42
CA PHE A 209 -40.26 -16.14 -38.44
C PHE A 209 -39.45 -16.48 -37.18
N ALA A 210 -38.22 -16.96 -37.29
CA ALA A 210 -37.34 -17.24 -36.14
C ALA A 210 -37.03 -15.98 -35.29
N PHE A 211 -36.96 -14.79 -35.91
CA PHE A 211 -36.85 -13.51 -35.19
C PHE A 211 -38.18 -13.00 -34.61
N ALA A 212 -39.33 -13.51 -35.06
CA ALA A 212 -40.64 -13.24 -34.47
C ALA A 212 -40.91 -14.17 -33.27
N GLU A 213 -40.53 -15.45 -33.37
CA GLU A 213 -40.70 -16.48 -32.33
C GLU A 213 -39.56 -16.48 -31.28
N GLY A 214 -38.46 -15.78 -31.55
CA GLY A 214 -37.38 -15.57 -30.58
C GLY A 214 -36.42 -16.77 -30.40
N SER A 215 -36.41 -17.72 -31.33
CA SER A 215 -35.64 -18.97 -31.23
C SER A 215 -34.12 -18.85 -31.42
N ILE A 216 -33.61 -17.64 -31.72
CA ILE A 216 -32.18 -17.32 -31.80
C ILE A 216 -31.76 -16.30 -30.71
N ALA A 217 -32.50 -16.25 -29.60
CA ALA A 217 -32.02 -15.68 -28.35
C ALA A 217 -31.23 -16.74 -27.58
N GLY A 218 -30.02 -16.42 -27.12
CA GLY A 218 -29.33 -17.30 -26.17
C GLY A 218 -30.12 -17.39 -24.86
N LEU A 219 -29.85 -18.40 -24.02
CA LEU A 219 -30.54 -18.57 -22.71
C LEU A 219 -30.47 -17.31 -21.80
N TYR A 220 -29.52 -16.41 -22.07
CA TYR A 220 -29.30 -15.15 -21.35
C TYR A 220 -29.74 -13.88 -22.12
N ASP A 221 -30.25 -14.01 -23.36
CA ASP A 221 -30.81 -12.87 -24.10
C ASP A 221 -32.25 -12.62 -23.67
N THR A 222 -32.55 -11.37 -23.32
CA THR A 222 -33.91 -10.91 -22.99
C THR A 222 -34.83 -11.00 -24.19
N LYS A 223 -36.04 -11.55 -24.02
CA LYS A 223 -37.03 -11.63 -25.09
C LYS A 223 -37.38 -10.23 -25.61
N LYS A 224 -37.66 -10.15 -26.91
CA LYS A 224 -38.03 -8.91 -27.61
C LYS A 224 -39.25 -8.22 -26.95
N SER A 225 -40.25 -8.99 -26.52
CA SER A 225 -41.41 -8.52 -25.76
C SER A 225 -41.03 -7.76 -24.50
N ASP A 226 -40.06 -8.29 -23.77
CA ASP A 226 -39.68 -7.84 -22.43
C ASP A 226 -38.83 -6.56 -22.52
N VAL A 227 -38.04 -6.42 -23.60
CA VAL A 227 -37.30 -5.20 -23.94
C VAL A 227 -38.22 -4.07 -24.38
N TYR A 228 -39.33 -4.36 -25.07
CA TYR A 228 -40.32 -3.36 -25.47
C TYR A 228 -41.39 -3.06 -24.41
N LYS A 229 -41.40 -3.79 -23.28
CA LYS A 229 -42.34 -3.55 -22.17
C LYS A 229 -42.01 -2.21 -21.52
N VAL A 230 -42.90 -1.23 -21.68
CA VAL A 230 -42.79 0.08 -21.01
C VAL A 230 -43.08 -0.10 -19.52
N THR A 231 -42.06 0.08 -18.69
CA THR A 231 -42.14 -0.04 -17.22
C THR A 231 -42.16 1.31 -16.49
N TYR A 232 -42.29 2.43 -17.23
CA TYR A 232 -42.19 3.78 -16.67
C TYR A 232 -42.78 4.84 -17.60
N VAL A 233 -43.57 5.77 -17.06
CA VAL A 233 -44.25 6.86 -17.77
C VAL A 233 -43.99 8.21 -17.06
N PRO A 234 -43.45 9.25 -17.70
CA PRO A 234 -43.24 10.58 -17.08
C PRO A 234 -44.57 11.26 -16.65
N PRO A 235 -44.58 12.23 -15.71
CA PRO A 235 -45.81 12.89 -15.30
C PRO A 235 -46.25 13.87 -16.38
N ALA A 236 -47.54 14.22 -16.38
CA ALA A 236 -48.08 15.19 -17.32
C ALA A 236 -47.61 16.61 -17.01
N PHE A 237 -46.53 17.04 -17.67
CA PHE A 237 -46.14 18.45 -17.73
C PHE A 237 -47.02 19.20 -18.74
N LEU A 238 -47.69 20.26 -18.29
CA LEU A 238 -48.48 21.13 -19.18
C LEU A 238 -47.53 21.97 -20.06
N SER A 239 -47.82 22.07 -21.35
CA SER A 239 -46.94 22.68 -22.35
C SER A 239 -46.86 24.22 -22.32
N LYS A 240 -47.67 24.88 -21.48
CA LYS A 240 -47.68 26.35 -21.32
C LYS A 240 -46.76 26.76 -20.17
N LEU A 241 -45.86 27.72 -20.42
CA LEU A 241 -44.85 28.18 -19.47
C LEU A 241 -45.42 28.76 -18.15
N THR A 242 -46.68 29.20 -18.16
CA THR A 242 -47.41 29.78 -17.03
C THR A 242 -48.32 28.79 -16.30
N ALA A 243 -48.37 27.53 -16.73
CA ALA A 243 -49.21 26.52 -16.08
C ALA A 243 -48.60 26.09 -14.72
N PRO A 244 -49.42 25.83 -13.68
CA PRO A 244 -48.92 25.40 -12.40
C PRO A 244 -48.27 24.00 -12.49
N LEU A 245 -47.11 23.85 -11.84
CA LEU A 245 -46.41 22.57 -11.73
C LEU A 245 -47.15 21.61 -10.77
N PRO A 246 -47.04 20.29 -10.95
CA PRO A 246 -47.58 19.33 -9.99
C PRO A 246 -46.95 19.50 -8.60
N ARG A 247 -47.74 19.37 -7.52
CA ARG A 247 -47.25 19.43 -6.14
C ARG A 247 -46.29 18.27 -5.87
N VAL A 248 -45.15 18.59 -5.25
CA VAL A 248 -44.20 17.60 -4.73
C VAL A 248 -44.71 17.08 -3.38
N PRO A 249 -44.86 15.76 -3.17
CA PRO A 249 -45.21 15.20 -1.86
C PRO A 249 -44.05 15.37 -0.87
N THR A 250 -44.38 15.56 0.41
CA THR A 250 -43.40 15.67 1.49
C THR A 250 -42.80 14.30 1.85
N GLU A 251 -41.62 14.31 2.47
CA GLU A 251 -40.91 13.09 2.89
C GLU A 251 -41.77 12.20 3.82
N ALA A 252 -42.53 12.80 4.73
CA ALA A 252 -43.43 12.09 5.62
C ALA A 252 -44.62 11.45 4.87
N GLU A 253 -45.25 12.17 3.93
CA GLU A 253 -46.32 11.65 3.07
C GLU A 253 -45.81 10.48 2.19
N TYR A 254 -44.59 10.58 1.67
CA TYR A 254 -43.95 9.54 0.86
C TYR A 254 -43.62 8.26 1.65
N ILE A 255 -43.07 8.40 2.87
CA ILE A 255 -42.78 7.27 3.77
C ILE A 255 -44.06 6.63 4.30
N ALA A 256 -45.09 7.43 4.62
CA ALA A 256 -46.41 6.93 5.01
C ALA A 256 -47.07 6.14 3.87
N GLY A 257 -46.95 6.61 2.62
CA GLY A 257 -47.37 5.89 1.43
C GLY A 257 -46.65 4.54 1.27
N MET A 258 -45.32 4.50 1.40
CA MET A 258 -44.54 3.25 1.28
C MET A 258 -44.92 2.20 2.32
N SER A 259 -45.20 2.63 3.55
CA SER A 259 -45.53 1.74 4.67
C SER A 259 -47.00 1.30 4.69
N HIS A 260 -47.91 2.15 4.17
CA HIS A 260 -49.36 1.91 4.22
C HIS A 260 -50.04 2.29 2.89
N PRO A 261 -49.74 1.58 1.78
CA PRO A 261 -50.20 1.96 0.44
C PRO A 261 -51.72 1.89 0.22
N THR A 262 -52.47 1.31 1.16
CA THR A 262 -53.94 1.27 1.17
C THR A 262 -54.59 2.36 2.02
N LYS A 263 -53.83 3.09 2.86
CA LYS A 263 -54.35 4.14 3.76
C LYS A 263 -53.93 5.55 3.35
N VAL A 264 -52.77 5.68 2.73
CA VAL A 264 -52.31 6.91 2.07
C VAL A 264 -52.32 6.62 0.58
N ALA A 265 -52.75 7.59 -0.23
CA ALA A 265 -52.80 7.44 -1.69
C ALA A 265 -51.41 7.09 -2.23
N TRP A 266 -51.20 5.80 -2.50
CA TRP A 266 -49.93 5.30 -3.02
C TRP A 266 -49.75 5.82 -4.43
N PHE A 267 -48.60 6.47 -4.69
CA PHE A 267 -48.27 6.99 -6.00
C PHE A 267 -47.89 5.83 -6.94
N GLY A 268 -48.93 5.18 -7.47
CA GLY A 268 -48.83 3.98 -8.31
C GLY A 268 -48.05 4.20 -9.62
N ASP A 269 -47.75 3.06 -10.25
CA ASP A 269 -46.69 2.64 -11.18
C ASP A 269 -45.86 3.62 -12.03
N SER A 270 -46.09 4.94 -12.06
CA SER A 270 -45.09 5.91 -12.52
C SER A 270 -45.22 7.31 -11.89
N PRO A 271 -44.64 7.55 -10.69
CA PRO A 271 -44.40 8.89 -10.12
C PRO A 271 -42.98 9.44 -10.45
N PRO A 272 -42.86 10.44 -11.34
CA PRO A 272 -41.59 10.91 -11.92
C PRO A 272 -41.53 12.46 -11.85
N VAL A 273 -40.64 13.25 -12.47
CA VAL A 273 -39.23 13.11 -12.84
C VAL A 273 -38.57 14.37 -12.23
N GLU A 274 -37.52 14.21 -11.42
CA GLU A 274 -36.75 15.28 -10.74
C GLU A 274 -37.57 16.46 -10.12
N PRO A 275 -38.54 16.21 -9.23
CA PRO A 275 -39.61 17.14 -8.84
C PRO A 275 -39.19 18.60 -8.51
N TYR A 276 -39.29 19.61 -9.38
CA TYR A 276 -39.47 19.65 -10.85
C TYR A 276 -38.50 20.71 -11.46
N LEU A 277 -37.20 20.45 -11.26
CA LEU A 277 -35.96 21.18 -11.65
C LEU A 277 -35.99 22.67 -12.07
N ALA A 278 -35.36 23.49 -11.22
CA ALA A 278 -34.60 24.69 -11.58
C ALA A 278 -33.49 24.91 -10.49
N VAL A 279 -32.29 25.45 -10.72
CA VAL A 279 -31.58 26.03 -11.88
C VAL A 279 -30.15 25.40 -11.95
N GLU A 280 -29.30 25.80 -12.91
CA GLU A 280 -27.87 25.44 -12.99
C GLU A 280 -27.55 23.93 -13.16
N LEU A 281 -28.04 23.34 -14.26
CA LEU A 281 -27.67 22.02 -14.82
C LEU A 281 -26.16 21.79 -15.12
N SER A 282 -25.27 22.68 -14.67
CA SER A 282 -23.83 22.42 -14.69
C SER A 282 -23.29 22.45 -13.26
N ASN A 283 -22.90 21.26 -12.79
CA ASN A 283 -22.15 21.04 -11.55
C ASN A 283 -21.22 22.23 -11.26
N PRO A 284 -21.23 22.84 -10.06
CA PRO A 284 -20.35 23.98 -9.73
C PRO A 284 -18.85 23.65 -9.94
N HIS A 285 -18.48 22.37 -9.89
CA HIS A 285 -17.16 21.82 -10.16
C HIS A 285 -16.95 21.34 -11.61
N SER A 286 -17.89 21.61 -12.53
CA SER A 286 -17.77 21.35 -13.96
C SER A 286 -16.53 22.05 -14.55
N ARG A 287 -15.96 21.45 -15.59
CA ARG A 287 -14.68 21.92 -16.16
C ARG A 287 -14.77 23.35 -16.69
N THR A 288 -15.90 23.71 -17.31
CA THR A 288 -16.20 25.07 -17.79
C THR A 288 -16.30 26.07 -16.64
N LYS A 289 -17.03 25.78 -15.55
CA LYS A 289 -17.11 26.68 -14.38
C LYS A 289 -15.80 26.79 -13.62
N LYS A 290 -15.03 25.70 -13.48
CA LYS A 290 -13.66 25.76 -12.93
C LYS A 290 -12.75 26.62 -13.80
N MET A 291 -12.82 26.47 -15.13
CA MET A 291 -12.05 27.27 -16.07
C MET A 291 -12.45 28.75 -16.01
N ARG A 292 -13.75 29.07 -15.95
CA ARG A 292 -14.25 30.45 -15.81
C ARG A 292 -13.81 31.09 -14.50
N ARG A 293 -13.86 30.38 -13.37
CA ARG A 293 -13.33 30.85 -12.08
C ARG A 293 -11.82 31.05 -12.08
N TRP A 294 -11.07 30.17 -12.74
CA TRP A 294 -9.62 30.34 -12.92
C TRP A 294 -9.28 31.53 -13.83
N GLN A 295 -10.05 31.74 -14.91
CA GLN A 295 -9.92 32.90 -15.79
C GLN A 295 -10.25 34.20 -15.05
N SER A 296 -11.36 34.28 -14.32
CA SER A 296 -11.74 35.48 -13.55
C SER A 296 -10.73 35.78 -12.44
N HIS A 297 -10.24 34.77 -11.72
CA HIS A 297 -9.18 34.96 -10.73
C HIS A 297 -7.85 35.42 -11.36
N LYS A 298 -7.54 34.98 -12.59
CA LYS A 298 -6.36 35.43 -13.33
C LYS A 298 -6.51 36.86 -13.88
N LEU A 299 -7.74 37.30 -14.20
CA LEU A 299 -8.05 38.68 -14.56
C LEU A 299 -7.94 39.59 -13.33
N TYR A 300 -8.64 39.24 -12.24
CA TYR A 300 -8.57 39.93 -10.95
C TYR A 300 -7.10 40.14 -10.49
N ARG A 301 -6.27 39.09 -10.51
CA ARG A 301 -4.86 39.20 -10.14
C ARG A 301 -4.05 40.14 -11.04
N LYS A 302 -4.43 40.30 -12.32
CA LYS A 302 -3.80 41.24 -13.26
C LYS A 302 -4.28 42.67 -13.08
N GLU A 303 -5.58 42.85 -12.84
CA GLU A 303 -6.20 44.14 -12.53
C GLU A 303 -5.63 44.70 -11.23
N LEU A 304 -5.68 43.92 -10.13
CA LEU A 304 -5.09 44.28 -8.85
C LEU A 304 -3.61 44.69 -8.97
N LEU A 305 -2.81 44.00 -9.78
CA LEU A 305 -1.41 44.38 -10.01
C LEU A 305 -1.28 45.71 -10.76
N ARG A 306 -2.14 45.98 -11.75
CA ARG A 306 -2.18 47.29 -12.43
C ARG A 306 -2.58 48.38 -11.46
N ASP A 307 -3.53 48.13 -10.57
CA ASP A 307 -4.00 49.12 -9.60
C ASP A 307 -2.90 49.49 -8.61
N TYR A 308 -2.16 48.51 -8.07
CA TYR A 308 -0.98 48.76 -7.23
C TYR A 308 0.13 49.51 -7.99
N ILE A 309 0.41 49.14 -9.25
CA ILE A 309 1.40 49.86 -10.07
C ILE A 309 0.93 51.29 -10.33
N ALA A 310 -0.34 51.51 -10.66
CA ALA A 310 -0.91 52.83 -10.91
C ALA A 310 -1.00 53.69 -9.64
N ALA A 311 -1.06 53.09 -8.45
CA ALA A 311 -0.97 53.79 -7.17
C ALA A 311 0.47 54.25 -6.90
N GLU A 312 1.46 53.34 -6.88
CA GLU A 312 2.85 53.70 -6.61
C GLU A 312 3.47 54.61 -7.69
N MET A 313 3.00 54.53 -8.95
CA MET A 313 3.42 55.44 -10.03
C MET A 313 2.85 56.86 -9.89
N ARG A 314 1.81 57.08 -9.05
CA ARG A 314 1.28 58.42 -8.74
C ARG A 314 2.08 59.12 -7.65
N GLU A 315 2.68 58.37 -6.72
CA GLU A 315 3.40 58.89 -5.55
C GLU A 315 4.87 58.44 -5.55
N LEU A 316 5.64 58.95 -6.51
CA LEU A 316 7.03 58.52 -6.70
C LEU A 316 7.94 58.90 -5.52
N ASN A 317 7.73 60.05 -4.86
CA ASN A 317 8.46 60.49 -3.65
C ASN A 317 9.99 60.33 -3.76
N GLY A 318 10.58 60.75 -4.89
CA GLY A 318 12.01 60.65 -5.18
C GLY A 318 12.51 59.27 -5.61
N ARG A 319 11.67 58.23 -5.58
CA ARG A 319 12.02 56.85 -6.00
C ARG A 319 12.03 56.73 -7.53
N THR A 320 12.84 55.82 -8.09
CA THR A 320 12.81 55.59 -9.54
C THR A 320 11.53 54.84 -9.95
N THR A 321 11.13 54.97 -11.21
CA THR A 321 9.95 54.25 -11.76
C THR A 321 10.12 52.73 -11.74
N LYS A 322 11.36 52.23 -11.66
CA LYS A 322 11.67 50.81 -11.49
C LYS A 322 11.38 50.37 -10.05
N ASP A 323 11.75 51.18 -9.07
CA ASP A 323 11.57 50.88 -7.65
C ASP A 323 10.10 50.97 -7.23
N ALA A 324 9.37 51.98 -7.73
CA ALA A 324 7.92 52.10 -7.52
C ALA A 324 7.16 50.87 -8.09
N ARG A 325 7.58 50.35 -9.26
CA ARG A 325 7.04 49.10 -9.82
C ARG A 325 7.43 47.86 -9.00
N ALA A 326 8.65 47.81 -8.46
CA ALA A 326 9.08 46.73 -7.59
C ALA A 326 8.24 46.68 -6.31
N GLU A 327 8.08 47.83 -5.63
CA GLU A 327 7.27 48.00 -4.42
C GLU A 327 5.80 47.65 -4.67
N ALA A 328 5.21 48.12 -5.78
CA ALA A 328 3.87 47.73 -6.19
C ALA A 328 3.71 46.20 -6.34
N THR A 329 4.70 45.52 -6.94
CA THR A 329 4.66 44.05 -7.07
C THR A 329 4.86 43.33 -5.74
N PHE A 330 5.59 43.93 -4.80
CA PHE A 330 5.78 43.41 -3.44
C PHE A 330 4.48 43.50 -2.63
N ARG A 331 3.87 44.69 -2.56
CA ARG A 331 2.58 44.93 -1.90
C ARG A 331 1.46 44.05 -2.47
N TRP A 332 1.41 43.89 -3.80
CA TRP A 332 0.50 42.96 -4.46
C TRP A 332 0.70 41.49 -4.04
N LYS A 333 1.96 41.01 -3.93
CA LYS A 333 2.25 39.66 -3.41
C LYS A 333 1.80 39.51 -1.96
N GLN A 334 2.07 40.50 -1.11
CA GLN A 334 1.69 40.49 0.30
C GLN A 334 0.16 40.42 0.46
N LYS A 335 -0.57 41.23 -0.32
CA LYS A 335 -2.04 41.23 -0.36
C LYS A 335 -2.60 39.86 -0.77
N LEU A 336 -2.04 39.23 -1.81
CA LEU A 336 -2.45 37.88 -2.22
C LEU A 336 -2.15 36.83 -1.14
N SER A 337 -0.99 36.90 -0.48
CA SER A 337 -0.65 35.97 0.62
C SER A 337 -1.65 36.10 1.79
N ALA A 338 -2.00 37.34 2.15
CA ALA A 338 -3.00 37.62 3.18
C ALA A 338 -4.40 37.11 2.82
N GLU A 339 -4.80 37.19 1.54
CA GLU A 339 -6.07 36.62 1.05
C GLU A 339 -6.06 35.09 1.03
N ASP A 340 -4.96 34.47 0.56
CA ASP A 340 -4.78 33.01 0.61
C ASP A 340 -4.76 32.49 2.06
N GLU A 341 -4.22 33.26 3.02
CA GLU A 341 -4.34 32.96 4.45
C GLU A 341 -5.77 33.12 4.98
N ALA A 342 -6.44 34.23 4.66
CA ALA A 342 -7.82 34.47 5.08
C ALA A 342 -8.76 33.39 4.53
N GLU A 343 -8.58 32.95 3.28
CA GLU A 343 -9.39 31.89 2.70
C GLU A 343 -9.05 30.52 3.30
N ARG A 344 -7.78 30.22 3.59
CA ARG A 344 -7.38 29.03 4.37
C ARG A 344 -8.04 29.02 5.75
N ARG A 345 -8.00 30.13 6.50
CA ARG A 345 -8.67 30.30 7.81
C ARG A 345 -10.19 30.12 7.69
N ARG A 346 -10.82 30.68 6.66
CA ARG A 346 -12.26 30.53 6.37
C ARG A 346 -12.65 29.09 6.06
N ARG A 347 -11.88 28.38 5.23
CA ARG A 347 -12.12 26.97 4.87
C ARG A 347 -11.88 26.01 6.05
N TRP A 348 -10.94 26.33 6.93
CA TRP A 348 -10.66 25.56 8.16
C TRP A 348 -11.79 25.67 9.20
N LEU A 349 -12.45 26.84 9.28
CA LEU A 349 -13.63 27.08 10.12
C LEU A 349 -14.91 26.50 9.49
N THR A 350 -15.07 25.17 9.57
CA THR A 350 -16.39 24.53 9.37
C THR A 350 -17.46 25.22 10.23
N LEU A 351 -18.70 25.36 9.73
CA LEU A 351 -19.78 26.04 10.45
C LEU A 351 -19.96 25.52 11.89
N ALA A 352 -19.87 24.19 12.09
CA ALA A 352 -19.93 23.56 13.41
C ALA A 352 -18.76 23.96 14.34
N VAL A 353 -17.55 24.18 13.80
CA VAL A 353 -16.38 24.64 14.56
C VAL A 353 -16.51 26.13 14.90
N ALA A 354 -17.01 26.94 13.97
CA ALA A 354 -17.30 28.36 14.20
C ALA A 354 -18.39 28.54 15.28
N GLU A 355 -19.46 27.75 15.23
CA GLU A 355 -20.48 27.72 16.29
C GLU A 355 -19.93 27.26 17.63
N LYS A 356 -19.13 26.18 17.67
CA LYS A 356 -18.51 25.68 18.90
C LYS A 356 -17.56 26.73 19.51
N SER A 357 -16.87 27.51 18.67
CA SER A 357 -16.07 28.66 19.07
C SER A 357 -16.93 29.80 19.64
N LYS A 358 -18.03 30.18 18.97
CA LYS A 358 -19.00 31.18 19.48
C LYS A 358 -19.61 30.74 20.83
N LYS A 359 -20.07 29.49 20.94
CA LYS A 359 -20.60 28.89 22.18
C LYS A 359 -19.54 28.85 23.31
N LYS A 360 -18.25 28.61 22.98
CA LYS A 360 -17.15 28.67 23.95
C LYS A 360 -16.86 30.11 24.41
N ARG A 361 -16.87 31.10 23.51
CA ARG A 361 -16.72 32.53 23.85
C ARG A 361 -17.87 33.00 24.75
N ALA A 362 -19.12 32.71 24.41
CA ALA A 362 -20.29 33.04 25.22
C ALA A 362 -20.30 32.37 26.61
N ARG A 363 -19.74 31.15 26.74
CA ARG A 363 -19.50 30.51 28.05
C ARG A 363 -18.37 31.19 28.85
N LYS A 364 -17.36 31.77 28.19
CA LYS A 364 -16.28 32.51 28.87
C LYS A 364 -16.79 33.84 29.43
N THR A 365 -17.47 34.65 28.61
CA THR A 365 -18.04 35.93 29.04
C THR A 365 -19.06 35.76 30.17
N ARG A 366 -19.94 34.75 30.10
CA ARG A 366 -20.86 34.43 31.23
C ARG A 366 -20.15 34.01 32.52
N ARG A 367 -18.96 33.41 32.44
CA ARG A 367 -18.14 33.08 33.63
C ARG A 367 -17.44 34.31 34.20
N GLU A 368 -17.00 35.22 33.33
CA GLU A 368 -16.40 36.50 33.70
C GLU A 368 -17.45 37.41 34.37
N GLN A 369 -18.65 37.54 33.79
CA GLN A 369 -19.79 38.25 34.41
C GLN A 369 -20.15 37.67 35.78
N ARG A 370 -20.30 36.35 35.92
CA ARG A 370 -20.58 35.72 37.23
C ARG A 370 -19.47 35.94 38.26
N ARG A 371 -18.22 36.11 37.85
CA ARG A 371 -17.11 36.47 38.75
C ARG A 371 -17.18 37.93 39.15
N LEU A 372 -17.52 38.83 38.24
CA LEU A 372 -17.78 40.23 38.55
C LEU A 372 -18.96 40.33 39.52
N ASP A 373 -20.11 39.75 39.22
CA ASP A 373 -21.30 39.72 40.11
C ASP A 373 -21.00 39.14 41.49
N ALA A 374 -20.10 38.14 41.59
CA ALA A 374 -19.67 37.59 42.87
C ALA A 374 -18.78 38.57 43.65
N LEU A 375 -17.90 39.32 42.97
CA LEU A 375 -17.11 40.39 43.60
C LEU A 375 -18.00 41.54 44.06
N THR A 376 -18.98 41.98 43.25
CA THR A 376 -19.94 43.04 43.65
C THR A 376 -20.88 42.63 44.78
N ARG A 377 -21.05 41.33 45.04
CA ARG A 377 -21.80 40.80 46.21
C ARG A 377 -20.95 40.63 47.47
N LEU A 378 -19.61 40.63 47.33
CA LEU A 378 -18.68 40.57 48.46
C LEU A 378 -18.31 41.97 48.98
N THR A 379 -18.51 43.01 48.18
CA THR A 379 -18.51 44.40 48.65
C THR A 379 -19.82 44.70 49.37
N LEU A 380 -19.75 45.01 50.67
CA LEU A 380 -20.91 45.49 51.44
C LEU A 380 -21.47 46.79 50.82
N PRO A 381 -22.80 47.01 50.85
CA PRO A 381 -23.36 48.29 50.47
C PRO A 381 -22.84 49.39 51.41
N PRO A 382 -22.57 50.61 50.92
CA PRO A 382 -21.94 51.65 51.72
C PRO A 382 -22.87 52.13 52.84
N THR A 383 -22.57 51.72 54.07
CA THR A 383 -23.08 52.38 55.27
C THR A 383 -22.48 53.77 55.38
N THR A 384 -23.34 54.77 55.57
CA THR A 384 -22.98 56.15 55.86
C THR A 384 -22.20 56.30 57.17
N THR A 385 -21.63 57.49 57.36
CA THR A 385 -20.96 58.05 58.55
C THR A 385 -19.46 57.74 58.74
N THR A 386 -18.68 58.80 58.49
CA THR A 386 -17.53 59.27 59.26
C THR A 386 -17.39 58.72 60.68
N THR A 387 -16.17 58.30 61.07
CA THR A 387 -15.34 58.91 62.13
C THR A 387 -13.92 58.31 62.11
N THR A 388 -12.99 58.94 62.83
CA THR A 388 -11.53 58.93 62.70
C THR A 388 -10.75 57.89 63.52
N MET A 389 -9.54 57.59 63.01
CA MET A 389 -8.26 57.34 63.74
C MET A 389 -7.95 55.96 64.38
N SER A 390 -6.63 55.64 64.30
CA SER A 390 -5.86 54.55 64.93
C SER A 390 -6.20 53.10 64.56
N SER A 391 -5.29 52.13 64.66
CA SER A 391 -3.84 52.01 64.33
C SER A 391 -3.47 50.51 64.42
N ASP A 392 -2.34 50.10 63.83
CA ASP A 392 -1.69 48.79 63.98
C ASP A 392 -2.42 47.50 63.53
N ALA A 393 -2.01 46.98 62.37
CA ALA A 393 -1.80 45.55 62.16
C ALA A 393 -0.74 45.32 61.05
N LEU A 394 0.16 44.35 61.25
CA LEU A 394 1.38 44.13 60.45
C LEU A 394 1.16 43.84 58.96
N TYR A 395 2.10 44.32 58.15
CA TYR A 395 2.22 44.04 56.72
C TYR A 395 3.04 42.76 56.46
N HIS A 396 2.49 41.81 55.68
CA HIS A 396 3.24 40.70 55.09
C HIS A 396 3.10 40.73 53.55
N PRO A 397 4.21 40.94 52.79
CA PRO A 397 4.16 40.93 51.33
C PRO A 397 4.12 39.51 50.76
N ILE A 398 3.24 39.29 49.79
CA ILE A 398 3.19 38.05 48.99
C ILE A 398 4.13 38.22 47.77
N PRO A 399 4.92 37.20 47.37
CA PRO A 399 5.96 37.37 46.35
C PRO A 399 5.43 37.75 44.96
N GLN A 400 6.11 38.69 44.30
CA GLN A 400 5.88 39.01 42.90
C GLN A 400 6.41 37.87 42.00
N ALA A 401 5.58 37.39 41.07
CA ALA A 401 6.06 36.57 39.96
C ALA A 401 6.70 37.49 38.89
N PRO A 402 7.80 37.07 38.24
CA PRO A 402 8.56 37.95 37.37
C PRO A 402 7.80 38.34 36.10
N VAL A 403 7.84 39.65 35.79
CA VAL A 403 7.47 40.18 34.48
C VAL A 403 8.53 39.75 33.47
N ALA A 404 8.14 39.02 32.43
CA ALA A 404 9.00 38.64 31.33
C ALA A 404 8.55 39.36 30.05
N ASP A 405 9.10 40.55 29.81
CA ASP A 405 8.99 41.23 28.53
C ASP A 405 9.85 40.52 27.47
N HIS A 406 9.20 39.81 26.55
CA HIS A 406 9.80 39.44 25.28
C HIS A 406 8.83 39.74 24.13
N PRO A 407 9.21 40.62 23.17
CA PRO A 407 8.37 40.91 22.01
C PRO A 407 8.25 39.68 21.11
N THR A 408 7.07 39.49 20.53
CA THR A 408 6.74 38.31 19.74
C THR A 408 7.53 38.29 18.43
N GLN A 409 8.62 37.52 18.38
CA GLN A 409 9.30 37.22 17.12
C GLN A 409 8.36 36.46 16.19
N LEU A 410 8.36 36.85 14.91
CA LEU A 410 7.76 36.09 13.82
C LEU A 410 8.51 34.76 13.69
N PRO A 411 7.85 33.65 13.34
CA PRO A 411 8.54 32.39 13.09
C PRO A 411 9.40 32.53 11.83
N GLU A 412 10.71 32.51 12.01
CA GLU A 412 11.69 32.36 10.93
C GLU A 412 11.50 31.00 10.23
N ASP A 413 12.04 30.88 9.01
CA ASP A 413 12.08 29.62 8.28
C ASP A 413 13.02 28.63 9.00
N ASP A 414 12.48 27.80 9.90
CA ASP A 414 13.22 26.78 10.65
C ASP A 414 14.08 25.90 9.71
N GLU A 415 15.41 26.05 9.81
CA GLU A 415 16.34 24.99 9.44
C GLU A 415 15.97 23.68 10.18
N PRO A 416 16.29 22.51 9.61
CA PRO A 416 16.07 21.24 10.30
C PRO A 416 16.90 21.17 11.59
N LEU A 417 16.23 21.39 12.73
CA LEU A 417 16.78 21.29 14.08
C LEU A 417 17.84 20.18 14.20
N PRO A 418 19.05 20.47 14.72
CA PRO A 418 20.12 19.48 14.82
C PRO A 418 19.68 18.29 15.69
N PRO A 419 20.12 17.06 15.36
CA PRO A 419 19.72 15.86 16.08
C PRO A 419 20.17 15.94 17.54
N GLN A 420 19.22 16.08 18.47
CA GLN A 420 19.55 16.13 19.89
C GLN A 420 20.24 14.83 20.34
N PRO A 421 21.32 14.91 21.13
CA PRO A 421 22.06 13.73 21.58
C PRO A 421 21.18 12.85 22.47
N ILE A 422 20.98 11.60 22.04
CA ILE A 422 20.15 10.62 22.77
C ILE A 422 20.82 10.30 24.11
N THR A 423 20.16 10.67 25.21
CA THR A 423 20.64 10.40 26.57
C THR A 423 20.76 8.90 26.85
N PRO A 424 21.68 8.47 27.74
CA PRO A 424 21.82 7.05 28.09
C PRO A 424 20.52 6.44 28.63
N SER A 425 19.72 7.21 29.37
CA SER A 425 18.42 6.79 29.89
C SER A 425 17.44 6.37 28.78
N ILE A 426 17.39 7.11 27.66
CA ILE A 426 16.55 6.74 26.51
C ILE A 426 17.03 5.44 25.87
N LYS A 427 18.35 5.21 25.79
CA LYS A 427 18.90 3.94 25.28
C LYS A 427 18.52 2.76 26.18
N TRP A 428 18.67 2.91 27.50
CA TRP A 428 18.27 1.87 28.47
C TRP A 428 16.78 1.57 28.44
N ILE A 429 15.91 2.56 28.28
CA ILE A 429 14.47 2.31 28.08
C ILE A 429 14.23 1.49 26.82
N HIS A 430 14.84 1.85 25.68
CA HIS A 430 14.67 1.07 24.44
C HIS A 430 15.24 -0.35 24.57
N PHE A 431 16.31 -0.55 25.34
CA PHE A 431 16.85 -1.87 25.67
C PHE A 431 15.84 -2.72 26.48
N ILE A 432 15.28 -2.18 27.56
CA ILE A 432 14.23 -2.86 28.37
C ILE A 432 13.02 -3.22 27.51
N LEU A 433 12.58 -2.30 26.64
CA LEU A 433 11.49 -2.54 25.69
C LEU A 433 11.86 -3.63 24.66
N GLY A 434 13.14 -3.78 24.32
CA GLY A 434 13.66 -4.86 23.47
C GLY A 434 13.56 -6.22 24.12
N CYS A 435 13.94 -6.32 25.40
CA CYS A 435 13.74 -7.53 26.20
C CYS A 435 12.25 -7.91 26.22
N ALA A 436 11.36 -6.95 26.50
CA ALA A 436 9.91 -7.17 26.59
C ALA A 436 9.25 -7.67 25.29
N VAL A 437 9.85 -7.44 24.11
CA VAL A 437 9.33 -7.94 22.82
C VAL A 437 9.49 -9.45 22.67
N LEU A 438 10.63 -10.02 23.10
CA LEU A 438 10.89 -11.47 22.97
C LEU A 438 10.58 -12.26 24.24
N LEU A 439 10.46 -11.59 25.39
CA LEU A 439 10.20 -12.25 26.68
C LEU A 439 9.02 -13.24 26.63
N PRO A 440 7.82 -12.93 26.07
CA PRO A 440 6.70 -13.88 26.08
C PRO A 440 7.03 -15.22 25.40
N TRP A 441 7.71 -15.20 24.26
CA TRP A 441 8.10 -16.41 23.54
C TRP A 441 9.17 -17.21 24.29
N ASN A 442 10.22 -16.51 24.75
CA ASN A 442 11.29 -17.14 25.51
C ASN A 442 10.73 -17.82 26.76
N VAL A 443 9.76 -17.17 27.43
CA VAL A 443 9.16 -17.65 28.67
C VAL A 443 8.39 -18.96 28.48
N VAL A 444 7.67 -19.07 27.36
CA VAL A 444 6.93 -20.28 26.98
C VAL A 444 7.89 -21.43 26.66
N ILE A 445 9.01 -21.19 25.95
CA ILE A 445 9.99 -22.26 25.66
C ILE A 445 10.67 -22.78 26.93
N THR A 446 11.07 -21.91 27.85
CA THR A 446 11.73 -22.34 29.10
C THR A 446 10.82 -23.13 30.03
N ALA A 447 9.50 -22.91 29.96
CA ALA A 447 8.52 -23.63 30.77
C ALA A 447 8.03 -24.95 30.12
N MET A 448 8.65 -25.38 29.01
CA MET A 448 8.32 -26.66 28.37
C MET A 448 8.39 -27.90 29.29
N PRO A 449 9.32 -28.04 30.25
CA PRO A 449 9.30 -29.14 31.23
C PRO A 449 7.99 -29.17 32.02
N PHE A 450 7.64 -28.06 32.69
CA PHE A 450 6.38 -27.90 33.42
C PHE A 450 5.15 -28.23 32.56
N PHE A 451 5.12 -27.77 31.31
CA PHE A 451 4.02 -28.12 30.40
C PHE A 451 3.98 -29.61 30.06
N PHE A 452 5.13 -30.30 29.95
CA PHE A 452 5.20 -31.74 29.74
C PHE A 452 4.80 -32.55 30.97
N ALA A 453 5.21 -32.13 32.19
CA ALA A 453 4.75 -32.74 33.43
C ALA A 453 3.22 -32.64 33.56
N ARG A 454 2.64 -31.44 33.37
CA ARG A 454 1.18 -31.21 33.38
C ARG A 454 0.39 -31.97 32.31
N LEU A 455 1.04 -32.40 31.23
CA LEU A 455 0.41 -33.23 30.19
C LEU A 455 0.55 -34.74 30.44
N GLY A 456 1.33 -35.16 31.46
CA GLY A 456 1.50 -36.55 31.88
C GLY A 456 1.90 -37.49 30.73
N ASP A 457 1.30 -38.67 30.69
CA ASP A 457 1.48 -39.63 29.59
C ASP A 457 0.39 -39.50 28.50
N SER A 458 -0.26 -38.33 28.39
CA SER A 458 -1.29 -38.11 27.37
C SER A 458 -0.67 -38.10 25.95
N PRO A 459 -1.40 -38.59 24.92
CA PRO A 459 -0.91 -38.55 23.53
C PRO A 459 -0.67 -37.13 23.00
N LEU A 460 -1.17 -36.11 23.70
CA LEU A 460 -0.97 -34.70 23.38
C LEU A 460 0.46 -34.22 23.70
N ARG A 461 1.16 -34.84 24.68
CA ARG A 461 2.49 -34.41 25.14
C ARG A 461 3.53 -34.39 24.00
N LEU A 462 3.59 -35.46 23.21
CA LEU A 462 4.56 -35.60 22.11
C LEU A 462 4.38 -34.52 21.03
N ALA A 463 3.14 -34.13 20.75
CA ALA A 463 2.84 -33.14 19.71
C ALA A 463 2.85 -31.69 20.23
N PHE A 464 2.73 -31.48 21.55
CA PHE A 464 2.49 -30.17 22.18
C PHE A 464 3.52 -29.10 21.78
N GLY A 465 4.81 -29.39 21.86
CA GLY A 465 5.86 -28.42 21.51
C GLY A 465 5.76 -27.92 20.07
N SER A 466 5.49 -28.83 19.13
CA SER A 466 5.31 -28.51 17.71
C SER A 466 4.04 -27.69 17.46
N TRP A 467 2.91 -28.07 18.07
CA TRP A 467 1.66 -27.31 17.97
C TRP A 467 1.80 -25.89 18.54
N LEU A 468 2.42 -25.75 19.70
CA LEU A 468 2.65 -24.48 20.38
C LEU A 468 3.55 -23.55 19.54
N ALA A 469 4.67 -24.06 19.04
CA ALA A 469 5.60 -23.30 18.19
C ALA A 469 4.97 -22.88 16.85
N CYS A 470 4.31 -23.81 16.15
CA CYS A 470 3.63 -23.50 14.89
C CYS A 470 2.50 -22.48 15.08
N SER A 471 1.71 -22.59 16.15
CA SER A 471 0.56 -21.72 16.39
C SER A 471 0.98 -20.32 16.84
N PHE A 472 2.00 -20.22 17.71
CA PHE A 472 2.60 -18.94 18.10
C PHE A 472 3.19 -18.20 16.90
N THR A 473 4.02 -18.88 16.09
CA THR A 473 4.71 -18.27 14.94
C THR A 473 3.76 -17.87 13.82
N LEU A 474 2.76 -18.71 13.50
CA LEU A 474 1.71 -18.39 12.53
C LEU A 474 0.88 -17.18 12.99
N SER A 475 0.47 -17.16 14.27
CA SER A 475 -0.24 -16.02 14.85
C SER A 475 0.59 -14.74 14.73
N ASN A 476 1.84 -14.75 15.19
CA ASN A 476 2.76 -13.61 15.12
C ASN A 476 2.89 -13.06 13.69
N PHE A 477 3.13 -13.92 12.70
CA PHE A 477 3.27 -13.48 11.30
C PHE A 477 1.98 -12.83 10.73
N LEU A 478 0.82 -13.46 10.95
CA LEU A 478 -0.47 -12.93 10.46
C LEU A 478 -0.82 -11.58 11.11
N TRP A 479 -0.66 -11.47 12.43
CA TRP A 479 -0.90 -10.23 13.16
C TRP A 479 0.13 -9.16 12.84
N LEU A 480 1.39 -9.49 12.55
CA LEU A 480 2.42 -8.54 12.14
C LEU A 480 2.10 -7.88 10.80
N GLY A 481 1.58 -8.64 9.83
CA GLY A 481 1.08 -8.09 8.58
C GLY A 481 -0.05 -7.08 8.80
N LEU A 482 -0.98 -7.37 9.72
CA LEU A 482 -2.06 -6.45 10.09
C LEU A 482 -1.55 -5.24 10.90
N ALA A 483 -0.61 -5.43 11.82
CA ALA A 483 0.00 -4.38 12.63
C ALA A 483 0.80 -3.37 11.79
N THR A 484 1.42 -3.85 10.71
CA THR A 484 2.12 -3.05 9.68
C THR A 484 1.13 -2.18 8.90
N VAL A 485 0.00 -2.75 8.45
CA VAL A 485 -1.05 -2.02 7.70
C VAL A 485 -1.84 -1.05 8.58
N THR A 486 -2.01 -1.34 9.86
CA THR A 486 -2.76 -0.50 10.83
C THR A 486 -1.90 0.51 11.58
N SER A 487 -0.57 0.48 11.39
CA SER A 487 0.42 1.33 12.08
C SER A 487 0.05 2.82 12.12
N LYS A 488 -0.46 3.39 11.02
CA LYS A 488 -0.84 4.82 10.92
C LYS A 488 -2.18 5.20 11.57
N GLN A 489 -2.99 4.23 12.01
CA GLN A 489 -4.34 4.51 12.54
C GLN A 489 -4.34 4.84 14.04
N SER A 490 -3.42 4.26 14.80
CA SER A 490 -3.28 4.41 16.26
C SER A 490 -2.03 5.22 16.63
N SER A 491 -1.98 5.81 17.83
CA SER A 491 -0.74 6.42 18.33
C SER A 491 0.24 5.32 18.78
N PRO A 492 1.50 5.30 18.29
CA PRO A 492 2.44 4.22 18.59
C PRO A 492 2.65 3.96 20.08
N ALA A 493 2.81 5.00 20.91
CA ALA A 493 3.01 4.84 22.34
C ALA A 493 1.78 4.28 23.09
N ARG A 494 0.56 4.67 22.71
CA ARG A 494 -0.65 4.08 23.30
C ARG A 494 -0.76 2.60 22.92
N ARG A 495 -0.44 2.27 21.66
CA ARG A 495 -0.40 0.88 21.18
C ARG A 495 0.60 0.06 22.00
N ALA A 496 1.85 0.53 22.11
CA ALA A 496 2.89 -0.12 22.91
C ALA A 496 2.43 -0.38 24.35
N LEU A 497 2.00 0.66 25.08
CA LEU A 497 1.58 0.54 26.47
C LEU A 497 0.44 -0.47 26.67
N VAL A 498 -0.61 -0.39 25.84
CA VAL A 498 -1.75 -1.34 25.90
C VAL A 498 -1.28 -2.77 25.60
N THR A 499 -0.42 -2.97 24.61
CA THR A 499 0.08 -4.33 24.30
C THR A 499 0.98 -4.91 25.38
N ILE A 500 1.82 -4.10 26.05
CA ILE A 500 2.64 -4.60 27.18
C ILE A 500 1.71 -5.01 28.33
N LEU A 501 0.73 -4.18 28.69
CA LEU A 501 -0.21 -4.49 29.77
C LEU A 501 -1.03 -5.77 29.48
N LEU A 502 -1.49 -5.96 28.24
CA LEU A 502 -2.20 -7.19 27.86
C LEU A 502 -1.28 -8.42 27.87
N LEU A 503 0.00 -8.27 27.48
CA LEU A 503 1.00 -9.35 27.61
C LEU A 503 1.32 -9.66 29.07
N SER A 504 1.37 -8.64 29.96
CA SER A 504 1.49 -8.85 31.41
C SER A 504 0.32 -9.69 31.93
N VAL A 505 -0.91 -9.40 31.53
CA VAL A 505 -2.11 -10.18 31.91
C VAL A 505 -2.02 -11.62 31.38
N LEU A 506 -1.65 -11.84 30.11
CA LEU A 506 -1.50 -13.21 29.58
C LEU A 506 -0.40 -14.00 30.30
N THR A 507 0.73 -13.35 30.62
CA THR A 507 1.82 -14.00 31.39
C THR A 507 1.37 -14.30 32.82
N PHE A 508 0.60 -13.40 33.45
CA PHE A 508 0.00 -13.63 34.76
C PHE A 508 -1.01 -14.79 34.75
N THR A 509 -1.77 -15.02 33.67
CA THR A 509 -2.61 -16.23 33.59
C THR A 509 -1.80 -17.52 33.52
N LEU A 510 -0.55 -17.50 33.04
CA LEU A 510 0.36 -18.65 33.16
C LEU A 510 0.83 -18.85 34.61
N VAL A 511 1.08 -17.77 35.37
CA VAL A 511 1.31 -17.85 36.82
C VAL A 511 0.11 -18.52 37.52
N LEU A 512 -1.12 -18.12 37.20
CA LEU A 512 -2.30 -18.74 37.81
C LEU A 512 -2.43 -20.23 37.44
N SER A 513 -1.99 -20.62 36.24
CA SER A 513 -2.03 -22.01 35.78
C SER A 513 -1.06 -22.96 36.50
N THR A 514 -0.09 -22.46 37.29
CA THR A 514 0.73 -23.35 38.13
C THR A 514 -0.09 -23.91 39.29
N PHE A 515 -1.04 -23.15 39.83
CA PHE A 515 -1.89 -23.57 40.96
C PHE A 515 -3.12 -24.40 40.52
N VAL A 516 -3.68 -24.13 39.34
CA VAL A 516 -4.95 -24.73 38.90
C VAL A 516 -4.71 -26.05 38.15
N HIS A 517 -5.03 -27.15 38.81
CA HIS A 517 -5.00 -28.49 38.22
C HIS A 517 -6.24 -28.69 37.32
N THR A 518 -6.02 -29.02 36.04
CA THR A 518 -7.10 -29.24 35.05
C THR A 518 -6.82 -30.48 34.21
N THR A 519 -7.80 -30.98 33.45
CA THR A 519 -7.58 -32.13 32.56
C THR A 519 -6.58 -31.77 31.44
N PRO A 520 -5.72 -32.72 31.01
CA PRO A 520 -4.65 -32.43 30.04
C PRO A 520 -5.14 -31.75 28.76
N SER A 521 -6.33 -32.11 28.25
CA SER A 521 -6.92 -31.50 27.05
C SER A 521 -7.32 -30.03 27.25
N ILE A 522 -7.83 -29.66 28.43
CA ILE A 522 -8.20 -28.27 28.76
C ILE A 522 -6.93 -27.45 28.97
N PHE A 523 -5.93 -28.00 29.67
CA PHE A 523 -4.63 -27.37 29.86
C PHE A 523 -3.91 -27.12 28.52
N PHE A 524 -3.87 -28.14 27.64
CA PHE A 524 -3.33 -28.04 26.29
C PHE A 524 -3.99 -26.89 25.50
N ALA A 525 -5.33 -26.85 25.47
CA ALA A 525 -6.07 -25.82 24.76
C ALA A 525 -5.83 -24.42 25.36
N PHE A 526 -5.76 -24.31 26.69
CA PHE A 526 -5.46 -23.06 27.39
C PHE A 526 -4.08 -22.51 27.02
N VAL A 527 -3.01 -23.31 27.13
CA VAL A 527 -1.65 -22.86 26.81
C VAL A 527 -1.50 -22.53 25.33
N LEU A 528 -2.14 -23.29 24.44
CA LEU A 528 -2.14 -23.04 23.00
C LEU A 528 -2.84 -21.71 22.65
N LEU A 529 -4.02 -21.44 23.22
CA LEU A 529 -4.74 -20.18 23.05
C LEU A 529 -3.99 -18.99 23.66
N ASN A 530 -3.36 -19.17 24.82
CA ASN A 530 -2.48 -18.17 25.43
C ASN A 530 -1.32 -17.83 24.50
N GLY A 531 -0.61 -18.83 23.98
CA GLY A 531 0.48 -18.66 23.02
C GLY A 531 0.05 -17.95 21.73
N ILE A 532 -1.12 -18.31 21.16
CA ILE A 532 -1.68 -17.61 19.99
C ILE A 532 -1.94 -16.14 20.30
N ALA A 533 -2.51 -15.82 21.47
CA ALA A 533 -2.80 -14.44 21.88
C ALA A 533 -1.51 -13.65 22.17
N GLN A 534 -0.51 -14.27 22.81
CA GLN A 534 0.81 -13.68 23.04
C GLN A 534 1.53 -13.38 21.71
N GLY A 535 1.51 -14.31 20.74
CA GLY A 535 2.09 -14.08 19.42
C GLY A 535 1.45 -12.89 18.70
N GLY A 536 0.13 -12.75 18.78
CA GLY A 536 -0.60 -11.62 18.19
C GLY A 536 -0.31 -10.27 18.86
N LEU A 537 -0.29 -10.22 20.19
CA LEU A 537 0.03 -9.00 20.94
C LEU A 537 1.53 -8.63 20.82
N GLY A 538 2.41 -9.62 20.80
CA GLY A 538 3.85 -9.47 20.55
C GLY A 538 4.13 -8.83 19.19
N ALA A 539 3.43 -9.25 18.14
CA ALA A 539 3.51 -8.62 16.82
C ALA A 539 3.18 -7.12 16.86
N TYR A 540 2.08 -6.74 17.53
CA TYR A 540 1.71 -5.33 17.68
C TYR A 540 2.70 -4.55 18.55
N LEU A 541 3.23 -5.17 19.61
CA LEU A 541 4.22 -4.58 20.50
C LEU A 541 5.53 -4.29 19.76
N GLN A 542 6.08 -5.30 19.06
CA GLN A 542 7.27 -5.18 18.21
C GLN A 542 7.10 -4.05 17.19
N THR A 543 5.94 -4.01 16.50
CA THR A 543 5.63 -2.97 15.52
C THR A 543 5.48 -1.57 16.15
N ALA A 544 5.03 -1.48 17.40
CA ALA A 544 4.88 -0.21 18.11
C ALA A 544 6.23 0.35 18.55
N ILE A 545 7.06 -0.47 19.19
CA ILE A 545 8.35 -0.02 19.73
C ILE A 545 9.36 0.25 18.60
N ILE A 546 9.41 -0.54 17.52
CA ILE A 546 10.33 -0.27 16.41
C ILE A 546 10.05 1.09 15.74
N VAL A 547 8.78 1.51 15.67
CA VAL A 547 8.40 2.85 15.19
C VAL A 547 8.86 3.93 16.16
N ILE A 548 8.67 3.74 17.47
CA ILE A 548 9.13 4.72 18.48
C ILE A 548 10.65 4.86 18.41
N ALA A 549 11.37 3.74 18.38
CA ALA A 549 12.83 3.69 18.29
C ALA A 549 13.35 4.35 17.00
N SER A 550 12.71 4.11 15.85
CA SER A 550 13.16 4.68 14.57
C SER A 550 13.05 6.20 14.51
N LEU A 551 12.14 6.79 15.27
CA LEU A 551 11.96 8.24 15.37
C LEU A 551 13.02 8.92 16.27
N PHE A 552 13.50 8.23 17.32
CA PHE A 552 14.71 8.64 18.04
C PHE A 552 15.99 8.42 17.23
N GLY A 553 15.94 7.53 16.23
CA GLY A 553 17.01 7.30 15.26
C GLY A 553 17.84 6.03 15.54
N PRO A 554 18.94 5.82 14.77
CA PRO A 554 19.60 4.53 14.70
C PRO A 554 20.11 3.97 16.03
N SER A 555 20.59 4.82 16.95
CA SER A 555 21.09 4.36 18.25
C SER A 555 19.99 3.83 19.18
N ALA A 556 18.75 4.30 19.05
CA ALA A 556 17.61 3.76 19.80
C ALA A 556 17.14 2.44 19.21
N VAL A 557 17.14 2.30 17.88
CA VAL A 557 16.91 1.02 17.20
C VAL A 557 17.99 -0.02 17.58
N GLN A 558 19.25 0.39 17.67
CA GLN A 558 20.35 -0.47 18.11
C GLN A 558 20.17 -0.97 19.55
N ALA A 559 19.80 -0.10 20.48
CA ALA A 559 19.53 -0.48 21.86
C ALA A 559 18.33 -1.45 21.95
N LEU A 560 17.26 -1.18 21.20
CA LEU A 560 16.10 -2.06 21.07
C LEU A 560 16.47 -3.46 20.56
N MET A 561 17.24 -3.53 19.47
CA MET A 561 17.72 -4.80 18.93
C MET A 561 18.63 -5.51 19.94
N SER A 562 19.47 -4.80 20.68
CA SER A 562 20.37 -5.42 21.67
C SER A 562 19.62 -6.00 22.87
N GLY A 563 18.55 -5.36 23.34
CA GLY A 563 17.70 -5.90 24.41
C GLY A 563 17.04 -7.23 24.04
N GLN A 564 16.61 -7.38 22.77
CA GLN A 564 16.10 -8.66 22.25
C GLN A 564 17.11 -9.80 22.37
N ALA A 565 18.39 -9.55 22.08
CA ALA A 565 19.43 -10.56 22.27
C ALA A 565 19.82 -10.75 23.75
N GLY A 566 19.80 -9.67 24.55
CA GLY A 566 20.12 -9.72 25.97
C GLY A 566 19.18 -10.63 26.77
N VAL A 567 17.87 -10.60 26.49
CA VAL A 567 16.91 -11.53 27.12
C VAL A 567 17.14 -12.98 26.68
N ALA A 568 17.61 -13.23 25.45
CA ALA A 568 17.95 -14.57 24.98
C ALA A 568 19.23 -15.12 25.64
N VAL A 569 20.24 -14.26 25.88
CA VAL A 569 21.44 -14.61 26.66
C VAL A 569 21.08 -14.93 28.10
N ALA A 570 20.24 -14.12 28.75
CA ALA A 570 19.80 -14.40 30.13
C ALA A 570 19.08 -15.75 30.24
N VAL A 571 18.15 -16.02 29.31
CA VAL A 571 17.37 -17.27 29.26
C VAL A 571 18.24 -18.49 28.99
N SER A 572 19.14 -18.44 28.00
CA SER A 572 20.05 -19.55 27.72
C SER A 572 21.14 -19.72 28.78
N GLY A 573 21.52 -18.65 29.49
CA GLY A 573 22.40 -18.72 30.66
C GLY A 573 21.76 -19.48 31.82
N VAL A 574 20.46 -19.27 32.07
CA VAL A 574 19.70 -20.09 33.04
C VAL A 574 19.65 -21.55 32.59
N GLN A 575 19.44 -21.84 31.30
CA GLN A 575 19.48 -23.22 30.78
C GLN A 575 20.84 -23.90 30.98
N VAL A 576 21.96 -23.19 30.73
CA VAL A 576 23.31 -23.69 31.02
C VAL A 576 23.50 -23.95 32.51
N PHE A 577 23.08 -23.03 33.38
CA PHE A 577 23.20 -23.20 34.83
C PHE A 577 22.42 -24.42 35.32
N THR A 578 21.18 -24.61 34.87
CA THR A 578 20.35 -25.78 35.20
C THR A 578 20.97 -27.08 34.66
N ALA A 579 21.51 -27.09 33.45
CA ALA A 579 22.18 -28.26 32.86
C ALA A 579 23.53 -28.58 33.54
N ALA A 580 24.26 -27.57 34.00
CA ALA A 580 25.48 -27.75 34.79
C ALA A 580 25.15 -28.29 36.19
N ALA A 581 24.12 -27.75 36.86
CA ALA A 581 23.68 -28.23 38.16
C ALA A 581 23.20 -29.69 38.12
N SER A 582 22.45 -30.09 37.08
CA SER A 582 21.97 -31.47 36.94
C SER A 582 23.05 -32.47 36.52
N THR A 583 24.16 -32.02 35.94
CA THR A 583 25.31 -32.88 35.61
C THR A 583 26.37 -32.92 36.70
N TRP A 584 26.47 -31.88 37.55
CA TRP A 584 27.41 -31.82 38.66
C TRP A 584 26.86 -32.42 39.97
N SER A 585 25.53 -32.38 40.18
CA SER A 585 24.92 -32.69 41.47
C SER A 585 23.63 -33.53 41.38
N ARG A 586 23.73 -34.85 41.52
CA ARG A 586 22.88 -35.69 42.42
C ARG A 586 23.54 -37.06 42.70
N PRO A 587 23.78 -37.45 43.96
CA PRO A 587 24.10 -38.84 44.33
C PRO A 587 22.86 -39.76 44.17
N LYS A 588 23.11 -41.07 44.11
CA LYS A 588 22.22 -42.05 43.43
C LYS A 588 21.07 -42.63 44.27
N GLU A 589 20.83 -42.14 45.49
CA GLU A 589 19.86 -42.75 46.43
C GLU A 589 18.45 -42.13 46.44
N GLU A 590 18.28 -40.89 45.98
CA GLU A 590 16.98 -40.17 46.08
C GLU A 590 16.01 -40.44 44.90
N VAL A 591 16.39 -41.33 43.98
CA VAL A 591 15.63 -41.61 42.74
C VAL A 591 14.45 -42.57 42.97
N LEU A 592 14.43 -43.29 44.09
CA LEU A 592 13.31 -44.19 44.45
C LEU A 592 12.18 -43.49 45.23
N THR A 593 12.41 -42.29 45.76
CA THR A 593 11.40 -41.46 46.45
C THR A 593 10.89 -40.30 45.60
N ALA A 594 11.67 -39.79 44.65
CA ALA A 594 11.30 -38.67 43.78
C ALA A 594 10.37 -39.01 42.60
N ARG A 595 9.65 -40.15 42.63
CA ARG A 595 8.69 -40.57 41.56
C ARG A 595 7.23 -40.22 41.90
N GLY A 596 7.01 -39.21 42.75
CA GLY A 596 5.69 -38.94 43.34
C GLY A 596 5.33 -37.48 43.63
N SER A 597 6.08 -36.48 43.16
CA SER A 597 5.73 -35.06 43.33
C SER A 597 6.07 -34.20 42.11
N ASP A 598 5.05 -33.62 41.48
CA ASP A 598 5.19 -32.64 40.38
C ASP A 598 5.69 -31.25 40.85
N GLU A 599 5.75 -31.03 42.17
CA GLU A 599 6.06 -29.76 42.83
C GLU A 599 7.35 -29.02 42.40
N PRO A 600 8.51 -29.66 42.09
CA PRO A 600 9.73 -28.92 41.78
C PRO A 600 9.70 -28.24 40.41
N GLU A 601 8.98 -28.80 39.43
CA GLU A 601 8.82 -28.18 38.11
C GLU A 601 7.80 -27.03 38.16
N GLU A 602 6.72 -27.21 38.93
CA GLU A 602 5.70 -26.17 39.17
C GLU A 602 6.28 -24.95 39.90
N SER A 603 7.09 -25.18 40.94
CA SER A 603 7.76 -24.12 41.70
C SER A 603 8.72 -23.31 40.81
N SER A 604 9.47 -24.00 39.94
CA SER A 604 10.40 -23.38 38.99
C SER A 604 9.66 -22.53 37.95
N ALA A 605 8.56 -23.05 37.39
CA ALA A 605 7.71 -22.33 36.45
C ALA A 605 7.02 -21.11 37.10
N PHE A 606 6.52 -21.25 38.33
CA PHE A 606 5.87 -20.18 39.09
C PHE A 606 6.79 -18.98 39.30
N VAL A 607 8.01 -19.21 39.81
CA VAL A 607 9.01 -18.15 40.05
C VAL A 607 9.32 -17.42 38.74
N PHE A 608 9.51 -18.18 37.67
CA PHE A 608 9.95 -17.65 36.40
C PHE A 608 8.83 -16.91 35.63
N PHE A 609 7.58 -17.40 35.65
CA PHE A 609 6.41 -16.67 35.13
C PHE A 609 6.14 -15.40 35.94
N THR A 610 6.32 -15.43 37.27
CA THR A 610 6.13 -14.27 38.14
C THR A 610 7.17 -13.19 37.86
N LEU A 611 8.45 -13.55 37.82
CA LEU A 611 9.55 -12.64 37.47
C LEU A 611 9.33 -12.00 36.09
N SER A 612 8.88 -12.79 35.11
CA SER A 612 8.58 -12.31 33.76
C SER A 612 7.39 -11.35 33.72
N THR A 613 6.35 -11.61 34.52
CA THR A 613 5.19 -10.72 34.67
C THR A 613 5.62 -9.38 35.29
N VAL A 614 6.44 -9.41 36.34
CA VAL A 614 7.01 -8.20 36.97
C VAL A 614 7.87 -7.42 35.96
N PHE A 615 8.70 -8.09 35.17
CA PHE A 615 9.51 -7.45 34.14
C PHE A 615 8.64 -6.72 33.08
N LEU A 616 7.55 -7.33 32.63
CA LEU A 616 6.62 -6.67 31.69
C LEU A 616 5.94 -5.44 32.31
N VAL A 617 5.59 -5.49 33.61
CA VAL A 617 5.05 -4.30 34.32
C VAL A 617 6.10 -3.20 34.43
N VAL A 618 7.37 -3.53 34.72
CA VAL A 618 8.49 -2.57 34.70
C VAL A 618 8.70 -1.98 33.30
N ALA A 619 8.59 -2.79 32.24
CA ALA A 619 8.66 -2.31 30.86
C ALA A 619 7.49 -1.38 30.49
N ALA A 620 6.27 -1.63 31.01
CA ALA A 620 5.14 -0.73 30.86
C ALA A 620 5.36 0.61 31.58
N ALA A 621 5.93 0.59 32.80
CA ALA A 621 6.32 1.79 33.52
C ALA A 621 7.42 2.58 32.79
N ALA A 622 8.43 1.91 32.24
CA ALA A 622 9.48 2.52 31.41
C ALA A 622 8.91 3.15 30.13
N GLN A 623 7.95 2.50 29.46
CA GLN A 623 7.21 3.07 28.33
C GLN A 623 6.37 4.30 28.74
N GLY A 624 5.76 4.27 29.93
CA GLY A 624 5.04 5.41 30.50
C GLY A 624 5.96 6.60 30.76
N TRP A 625 7.12 6.36 31.37
CA TRP A 625 8.14 7.38 31.64
C TRP A 625 8.71 7.98 30.34
N LEU A 626 8.98 7.15 29.32
CA LEU A 626 9.42 7.66 28.01
C LEU A 626 8.46 8.71 27.44
N VAL A 627 7.14 8.48 27.58
CA VAL A 627 6.11 9.38 27.05
C VAL A 627 6.03 10.72 27.80
N THR A 628 6.46 10.77 29.07
CA THR A 628 6.49 12.04 29.83
C THR A 628 7.73 12.90 29.53
N MET A 629 8.81 12.31 29.00
CA MET A 629 10.06 13.02 28.71
C MET A 629 9.90 14.12 27.62
N PRO A 630 10.60 15.27 27.75
CA PRO A 630 10.57 16.32 26.74
C PRO A 630 10.98 15.85 25.34
N ALA A 631 12.01 15.00 25.24
CA ALA A 631 12.51 14.45 23.99
C ALA A 631 11.48 13.57 23.25
N TYR A 632 10.59 12.87 23.97
CA TYR A 632 9.48 12.17 23.34
C TYR A 632 8.41 13.16 22.87
N LYS A 633 8.11 14.20 23.66
CA LYS A 633 7.08 15.20 23.33
C LYS A 633 7.42 16.00 22.07
N THR A 634 8.68 16.36 21.83
CA THR A 634 9.10 17.03 20.58
C THR A 634 8.93 16.13 19.36
N ILE A 635 9.32 14.85 19.47
CA ILE A 635 9.14 13.85 18.41
C ILE A 635 7.66 13.53 18.18
N ALA A 636 6.87 13.38 19.24
CA ALA A 636 5.42 13.15 19.14
C ALA A 636 4.69 14.35 18.52
N ALA A 637 5.13 15.58 18.78
CA ALA A 637 4.59 16.78 18.13
C ALA A 637 4.80 16.75 16.61
N SER A 638 5.93 16.21 16.11
CA SER A 638 6.15 16.07 14.67
C SER A 638 5.18 15.04 14.04
N LEU A 639 4.94 13.90 14.71
CA LEU A 639 3.91 12.92 14.33
C LEU A 639 2.49 13.53 14.30
N GLU A 640 2.13 14.36 15.28
CA GLU A 640 0.82 15.02 15.30
C GLU A 640 0.66 16.11 14.23
N ARG A 641 1.73 16.88 13.97
CA ARG A 641 1.79 17.85 12.86
C ARG A 641 1.59 17.13 11.52
N GLN A 642 2.18 15.96 11.35
CA GLN A 642 2.02 15.09 10.18
C GLN A 642 0.62 14.45 10.08
N LYS A 643 0.02 14.01 11.20
CA LYS A 643 -1.36 13.53 11.21
C LYS A 643 -2.35 14.63 10.78
N ARG A 644 -2.07 15.89 11.12
CA ARG A 644 -2.85 17.06 10.67
C ARG A 644 -2.64 17.40 9.19
N SER A 645 -1.42 17.31 8.63
CA SER A 645 -1.21 17.55 7.19
C SER A 645 -1.89 16.48 6.33
N THR A 646 -1.71 15.21 6.66
CA THR A 646 -2.32 14.08 5.92
C THR A 646 -3.86 14.10 5.98
N ALA A 647 -4.44 14.54 7.10
CA ALA A 647 -5.88 14.77 7.21
C ALA A 647 -6.36 16.02 6.44
N GLY A 648 -5.52 17.04 6.33
CA GLY A 648 -5.83 18.32 5.68
C GLY A 648 -5.88 18.27 4.15
N GLU A 649 -5.07 17.43 3.51
CA GLU A 649 -4.96 17.42 2.04
C GLU A 649 -5.92 16.45 1.32
N THR A 650 -6.46 15.44 2.02
CA THR A 650 -7.20 14.33 1.36
C THR A 650 -8.52 13.92 1.99
N SER A 651 -8.93 14.45 3.16
CA SER A 651 -10.11 13.92 3.87
C SER A 651 -11.47 14.50 3.44
N GLY A 652 -11.51 15.34 2.40
CA GLY A 652 -12.75 15.89 1.84
C GLY A 652 -13.04 15.34 0.44
N LEU A 653 -14.04 14.46 0.32
CA LEU A 653 -14.60 13.94 -0.95
C LEU A 653 -13.71 12.97 -1.75
N VAL A 654 -13.49 11.75 -1.24
CA VAL A 654 -13.66 10.44 -1.94
C VAL A 654 -13.13 9.32 -1.02
N SER A 655 -13.86 8.20 -0.91
CA SER A 655 -13.40 6.99 -0.20
C SER A 655 -12.22 6.31 -0.90
N THR A 656 -10.99 6.81 -0.65
CA THR A 656 -9.74 6.31 -1.25
C THR A 656 -8.58 6.12 -0.27
N GLY A 657 -8.75 6.47 1.02
CA GLY A 657 -7.66 6.45 2.01
C GLY A 657 -6.93 5.11 2.21
N ARG A 658 -7.59 3.97 1.92
CA ARG A 658 -6.95 2.63 2.02
C ARG A 658 -6.08 2.26 0.81
N SER A 659 -6.20 2.99 -0.31
CA SER A 659 -5.37 2.77 -1.50
C SER A 659 -4.01 3.48 -1.38
N ASP A 660 -4.00 4.68 -0.79
CA ASP A 660 -2.82 5.55 -0.77
C ASP A 660 -1.76 5.06 0.23
N GLY A 661 -2.17 4.69 1.45
CA GLY A 661 -1.27 4.09 2.44
C GLY A 661 -0.61 2.79 1.95
N LYS A 662 -1.32 1.95 1.18
CA LYS A 662 -0.73 0.77 0.53
C LYS A 662 0.29 1.14 -0.54
N ALA A 663 0.02 2.17 -1.34
CA ALA A 663 0.97 2.66 -2.33
C ALA A 663 2.24 3.24 -1.67
N GLN A 664 2.11 3.93 -0.53
CA GLN A 664 3.24 4.41 0.28
C GLN A 664 4.09 3.24 0.80
N ILE A 665 3.48 2.22 1.42
CA ILE A 665 4.19 1.02 1.92
C ILE A 665 4.97 0.34 0.77
N ILE A 666 4.33 0.10 -0.37
CA ILE A 666 4.98 -0.54 -1.53
C ILE A 666 6.10 0.34 -2.11
N ARG A 667 5.97 1.67 -2.07
CA ARG A 667 7.02 2.61 -2.51
C ARG A 667 8.24 2.53 -1.60
N VAL A 668 8.05 2.56 -0.28
CA VAL A 668 9.14 2.50 0.71
C VAL A 668 9.83 1.13 0.65
N ALA A 669 9.08 0.03 0.61
CA ALA A 669 9.63 -1.32 0.45
C ALA A 669 10.49 -1.43 -0.82
N LYS A 670 10.05 -0.87 -1.95
CA LYS A 670 10.86 -0.84 -3.20
C LYS A 670 12.08 0.06 -3.12
N ALA A 671 12.02 1.16 -2.38
CA ALA A 671 13.17 2.03 -2.16
C ALA A 671 14.25 1.35 -1.29
N ASN A 672 13.83 0.61 -0.27
CA ASN A 672 14.72 -0.06 0.67
C ASN A 672 15.08 -1.50 0.28
N ALA A 673 14.54 -2.04 -0.81
CA ALA A 673 14.54 -3.47 -1.17
C ALA A 673 15.86 -4.25 -0.96
N LEU A 674 17.03 -3.62 -1.11
CA LEU A 674 18.32 -4.25 -0.80
C LEU A 674 18.52 -4.54 0.70
N LEU A 675 18.15 -3.60 1.58
CA LEU A 675 18.18 -3.76 3.03
C LEU A 675 17.09 -4.72 3.50
N GLU A 676 15.88 -4.59 2.93
CA GLU A 676 14.74 -5.48 3.22
C GLU A 676 15.05 -6.95 2.88
N PHE A 677 15.66 -7.18 1.72
CA PHE A 677 16.09 -8.51 1.32
C PHE A 677 17.29 -8.99 2.15
N ALA A 678 18.28 -8.14 2.44
CA ALA A 678 19.43 -8.51 3.27
C ALA A 678 19.01 -8.95 4.68
N VAL A 679 18.11 -8.21 5.35
CA VAL A 679 17.62 -8.60 6.69
C VAL A 679 16.79 -9.90 6.64
N ALA A 680 15.91 -10.07 5.64
CA ALA A 680 15.17 -11.31 5.47
C ALA A 680 16.12 -12.50 5.22
N TYR A 681 17.11 -12.33 4.36
CA TYR A 681 18.06 -13.38 3.98
C TYR A 681 18.95 -13.85 5.14
N ILE A 682 19.37 -12.93 6.02
CA ILE A 682 20.09 -13.27 7.26
C ILE A 682 19.28 -14.30 8.05
N PHE A 683 18.01 -14.00 8.34
CA PHE A 683 17.17 -14.90 9.13
C PHE A 683 16.74 -16.17 8.41
N ILE A 684 16.66 -16.16 7.07
CA ILE A 684 16.48 -17.38 6.27
C ILE A 684 17.66 -18.34 6.49
N ILE A 685 18.89 -17.87 6.31
CA ILE A 685 20.09 -18.69 6.51
C ILE A 685 20.25 -19.07 7.99
N THR A 686 19.98 -18.14 8.91
CA THR A 686 20.07 -18.42 10.35
C THR A 686 19.13 -19.53 10.78
N LEU A 687 17.83 -19.49 10.43
CA LEU A 687 16.90 -20.55 10.84
C LEU A 687 16.99 -21.83 10.00
N ALA A 688 17.49 -21.78 8.76
CA ALA A 688 17.80 -22.98 7.99
C ALA A 688 18.95 -23.81 8.62
N VAL A 689 19.82 -23.17 9.40
CA VAL A 689 21.03 -23.77 10.00
C VAL A 689 20.88 -23.99 11.51
N TYR A 690 20.36 -23.01 12.24
CA TYR A 690 20.24 -22.99 13.70
C TYR A 690 18.77 -22.85 14.13
N PRO A 691 18.24 -23.73 15.00
CA PRO A 691 18.92 -24.88 15.58
C PRO A 691 19.14 -26.04 14.60
N ALA A 692 18.31 -26.15 13.55
CA ALA A 692 18.01 -27.39 12.81
C ALA A 692 19.17 -28.30 12.38
N ILE A 693 20.29 -27.75 11.90
CA ILE A 693 21.51 -28.53 11.59
C ILE A 693 22.41 -28.60 12.83
N THR A 694 22.60 -27.45 13.48
CA THR A 694 23.59 -27.29 14.55
C THR A 694 23.31 -28.10 15.82
N THR A 695 22.05 -28.46 16.10
CA THR A 695 21.70 -29.35 17.22
C THR A 695 21.83 -30.84 16.89
N SER A 696 22.09 -31.20 15.62
CA SER A 696 22.43 -32.57 15.20
C SER A 696 23.95 -32.84 15.21
N ILE A 697 24.74 -31.87 15.66
CA ILE A 697 26.18 -32.01 15.91
C ILE A 697 26.36 -32.46 17.36
N GLN A 698 27.08 -33.56 17.57
CA GLN A 698 27.41 -34.08 18.90
C GLN A 698 28.85 -33.73 19.28
N PRO A 699 29.17 -33.66 20.59
CA PRO A 699 30.56 -33.48 21.03
C PRO A 699 31.46 -34.59 20.49
N VAL A 700 32.65 -34.21 20.05
CA VAL A 700 33.73 -35.13 19.66
C VAL A 700 34.39 -35.71 20.91
N ASN A 701 34.47 -34.96 22.00
CA ASN A 701 35.03 -35.45 23.27
C ASN A 701 33.96 -36.22 24.10
N PRO A 702 34.12 -37.55 24.34
CA PRO A 702 33.17 -38.35 25.11
C PRO A 702 32.97 -37.91 26.57
N SER A 703 33.89 -37.13 27.15
CA SER A 703 33.73 -36.62 28.53
C SER A 703 32.71 -35.49 28.63
N THR A 704 32.21 -34.95 27.52
CA THR A 704 31.27 -33.82 27.51
C THR A 704 29.83 -34.34 27.48
N HIS A 705 29.07 -34.11 28.55
CA HIS A 705 27.68 -34.57 28.62
C HIS A 705 26.79 -33.88 27.54
N PRO A 706 26.02 -34.63 26.71
CA PRO A 706 25.26 -34.05 25.60
C PRO A 706 24.27 -32.95 25.99
N LEU A 707 23.64 -33.03 27.16
CA LEU A 707 22.75 -31.96 27.67
C LEU A 707 23.51 -30.66 27.93
N LEU A 708 24.72 -30.75 28.48
CA LEU A 708 25.56 -29.58 28.75
C LEU A 708 26.09 -28.99 27.44
N PHE A 709 26.50 -29.84 26.50
CA PHE A 709 26.90 -29.40 25.15
C PHE A 709 25.78 -28.65 24.43
N SER A 710 24.56 -29.18 24.46
CA SER A 710 23.36 -28.54 23.88
C SER A 710 23.03 -27.20 24.56
N ALA A 711 23.03 -27.14 25.89
CA ALA A 711 22.79 -25.89 26.61
C ALA A 711 23.84 -24.81 26.29
N VAL A 712 25.12 -25.20 26.26
CA VAL A 712 26.24 -24.31 25.90
C VAL A 712 26.13 -23.85 24.44
N HIS A 713 25.70 -24.71 23.51
CA HIS A 713 25.44 -24.34 22.11
C HIS A 713 24.43 -23.19 22.00
N PHE A 714 23.25 -23.31 22.64
CA PHE A 714 22.25 -22.23 22.64
C PHE A 714 22.80 -20.94 23.27
N PHE A 715 23.55 -21.04 24.36
CA PHE A 715 24.17 -19.89 25.03
C PHE A 715 25.22 -19.21 24.16
N VAL A 716 26.15 -19.95 23.55
CA VAL A 716 27.21 -19.43 22.67
C VAL A 716 26.62 -18.69 21.46
N PHE A 717 25.58 -19.24 20.82
CA PHE A 717 24.90 -18.54 19.73
C PHE A 717 24.28 -17.20 20.21
N ASN A 718 23.57 -17.21 21.34
CA ASN A 718 22.93 -16.01 21.88
C ASN A 718 23.96 -14.95 22.34
N CYS A 719 25.06 -15.37 22.96
CA CYS A 719 26.18 -14.49 23.30
C CYS A 719 26.81 -13.88 22.06
N GLY A 720 26.97 -14.69 21.00
CA GLY A 720 27.38 -14.22 19.68
C GLY A 720 26.44 -13.15 19.16
N ASP A 721 25.14 -13.45 19.04
CA ASP A 721 24.13 -12.49 18.56
C ASP A 721 24.16 -11.19 19.37
N PHE A 722 24.16 -11.27 20.70
CA PHE A 722 24.23 -10.13 21.59
C PHE A 722 25.50 -9.28 21.39
N ALA A 723 26.67 -9.91 21.26
CA ALA A 723 27.92 -9.24 20.96
C ALA A 723 27.84 -8.53 19.59
N GLY A 724 27.31 -9.22 18.57
CA GLY A 724 27.07 -8.66 17.24
C GLY A 724 26.19 -7.40 17.26
N ARG A 725 25.06 -7.44 17.96
CA ARG A 725 24.17 -6.27 18.12
C ARG A 725 24.82 -5.15 18.93
N SER A 726 25.64 -5.51 19.92
CA SER A 726 26.38 -4.57 20.76
C SER A 726 27.51 -3.86 20.01
N LEU A 727 28.21 -4.52 19.09
CA LEU A 727 29.23 -3.91 18.22
C LEU A 727 28.69 -2.74 17.41
N CYS A 728 27.41 -2.77 17.01
CA CYS A 728 26.74 -1.67 16.30
C CYS A 728 26.62 -0.39 17.16
N SER A 729 26.78 -0.46 18.48
CA SER A 729 26.85 0.72 19.33
C SER A 729 28.10 1.56 19.05
N ILE A 730 29.22 0.93 18.66
CA ILE A 730 30.52 1.56 18.41
C ILE A 730 30.49 2.28 17.05
N PRO A 731 30.60 3.63 16.98
CA PRO A 731 30.43 4.37 15.73
C PRO A 731 31.41 3.96 14.61
N ARG A 732 32.65 3.63 14.97
CA ARG A 732 33.70 3.19 14.01
C ARG A 732 33.38 1.88 13.30
N LEU A 733 32.51 1.04 13.87
CA LEU A 733 32.16 -0.28 13.33
C LEU A 733 30.82 -0.28 12.58
N ARG A 734 30.24 0.88 12.23
CA ARG A 734 28.94 0.95 11.55
C ARG A 734 29.09 1.00 10.02
N ILE A 735 28.57 -0.03 9.35
CA ILE A 735 28.52 -0.09 7.88
C ILE A 735 27.13 0.34 7.41
N TRP A 736 27.07 1.46 6.67
CA TRP A 736 25.81 2.01 6.15
C TRP A 736 25.50 1.66 4.69
N SER A 737 26.45 1.08 3.96
CA SER A 737 26.30 0.74 2.53
C SER A 737 25.34 -0.45 2.35
N PRO A 738 24.18 -0.29 1.67
CA PRO A 738 23.25 -1.40 1.44
C PRO A 738 23.85 -2.52 0.61
N LYS A 739 24.85 -2.23 -0.24
CA LYS A 739 25.57 -3.24 -1.03
C LYS A 739 26.47 -4.11 -0.15
N HIS A 740 27.18 -3.50 0.81
CA HIS A 740 28.05 -4.25 1.72
C HIS A 740 27.23 -5.09 2.69
N LEU A 741 26.13 -4.54 3.24
CA LEU A 741 25.22 -5.30 4.10
C LEU A 741 24.60 -6.49 3.35
N LEU A 742 24.19 -6.31 2.09
CA LEU A 742 23.73 -7.42 1.25
C LEU A 742 24.83 -8.46 0.98
N THR A 743 26.06 -8.01 0.70
CA THR A 743 27.20 -8.91 0.44
C THR A 743 27.51 -9.74 1.69
N LEU A 744 27.52 -9.12 2.87
CA LEU A 744 27.70 -9.81 4.15
C LEU A 744 26.54 -10.77 4.45
N SER A 745 25.29 -10.42 4.12
CA SER A 745 24.16 -11.36 4.28
C SER A 745 24.28 -12.57 3.35
N LEU A 746 24.71 -12.37 2.10
CA LEU A 746 24.92 -13.46 1.14
C LEU A 746 26.10 -14.35 1.52
N ALA A 747 27.18 -13.78 2.05
CA ALA A 747 28.33 -14.51 2.55
C ALA A 747 27.99 -15.49 3.70
N ARG A 748 26.87 -15.28 4.42
CA ARG A 748 26.40 -16.25 5.44
C ARG A 748 26.09 -17.63 4.86
N THR A 749 25.88 -17.78 3.56
CA THR A 749 25.74 -19.10 2.91
C THR A 749 26.94 -20.01 3.15
N LEU A 750 28.14 -19.46 3.32
CA LEU A 750 29.37 -20.21 3.58
C LEU A 750 29.35 -20.96 4.93
N PHE A 751 28.48 -20.56 5.87
CA PHE A 751 28.30 -21.33 7.12
C PHE A 751 27.60 -22.67 6.90
N ILE A 752 26.80 -22.84 5.84
CA ILE A 752 26.11 -24.11 5.55
C ILE A 752 27.13 -25.24 5.32
N PRO A 753 28.05 -25.19 4.33
CA PRO A 753 29.07 -26.23 4.17
C PRO A 753 30.02 -26.34 5.37
N LEU A 754 30.25 -25.23 6.09
CA LEU A 754 31.11 -25.23 7.27
C LEU A 754 30.53 -26.04 8.44
N PHE A 755 29.24 -25.90 8.75
CA PHE A 755 28.58 -26.74 9.75
C PHE A 755 28.37 -28.19 9.29
N LEU A 756 28.19 -28.42 7.99
CA LEU A 756 28.13 -29.77 7.42
C LEU A 756 29.48 -30.50 7.44
N ALA A 757 30.59 -29.79 7.67
CA ALA A 757 31.94 -30.35 7.81
C ALA A 757 32.32 -30.70 9.27
N CYS A 758 31.49 -30.33 10.25
CA CYS A 758 31.62 -30.71 11.65
C CYS A 758 31.13 -32.15 11.91
N ASN A 759 31.18 -32.58 13.18
CA ASN A 759 30.70 -33.89 13.66
C ASN A 759 29.17 -34.04 13.61
N LEU A 760 28.61 -34.02 12.41
CA LEU A 760 27.17 -34.16 12.13
C LEU A 760 26.77 -35.64 12.09
N GLN A 761 25.84 -36.04 12.97
CA GLN A 761 25.29 -37.39 12.94
C GLN A 761 24.05 -37.44 12.04
N ARG A 762 24.06 -38.39 11.09
CA ARG A 762 22.94 -38.62 10.17
C ARG A 762 22.11 -39.80 10.68
N PRO A 763 20.77 -39.67 10.79
CA PRO A 763 19.89 -40.81 11.03
C PRO A 763 20.07 -41.88 9.96
N GLY A 764 20.02 -43.16 10.35
CA GLY A 764 20.02 -44.30 9.41
C GLY A 764 21.36 -45.02 9.20
N GLY A 765 22.41 -44.72 9.99
CA GLY A 765 23.62 -45.57 10.04
C GLY A 765 24.52 -45.55 8.80
N VAL A 766 24.26 -44.67 7.83
CA VAL A 766 25.18 -44.42 6.70
C VAL A 766 26.48 -43.87 7.27
N GLU A 767 27.60 -44.59 7.04
CA GLU A 767 28.92 -44.26 7.58
C GLU A 767 29.24 -42.77 7.44
N SER A 768 29.30 -42.06 8.58
CA SER A 768 29.78 -40.69 8.61
C SER A 768 31.24 -40.68 8.19
N LYS A 769 31.53 -40.13 6.99
CA LYS A 769 32.90 -39.73 6.63
C LYS A 769 33.51 -38.95 7.80
N ALA A 770 34.76 -39.28 8.14
CA ALA A 770 35.47 -38.63 9.24
C ALA A 770 35.31 -37.09 9.15
N PRO A 771 34.88 -36.42 10.23
CA PRO A 771 34.55 -35.00 10.17
C PRO A 771 35.83 -34.19 9.88
N LEU A 772 35.76 -33.30 8.88
CA LEU A 772 36.88 -32.40 8.56
C LEU A 772 37.19 -31.46 9.73
N ILE A 773 36.20 -31.17 10.57
CA ILE A 773 36.34 -30.39 11.80
C ILE A 773 36.02 -31.30 13.00
N SER A 774 37.08 -31.87 13.58
CA SER A 774 37.03 -32.78 14.73
C SER A 774 37.32 -32.07 16.08
N SER A 775 36.87 -30.82 16.24
CA SER A 775 37.11 -30.02 17.44
C SER A 775 35.85 -29.27 17.91
N ASP A 776 35.40 -29.60 19.12
CA ASP A 776 34.24 -28.98 19.78
C ASP A 776 34.44 -27.47 20.00
N LEU A 777 35.67 -27.05 20.32
CA LEU A 777 36.02 -25.64 20.48
C LEU A 777 35.91 -24.88 19.16
N LEU A 778 36.35 -25.48 18.05
CA LEU A 778 36.25 -24.86 16.73
C LEU A 778 34.78 -24.76 16.27
N PHE A 779 33.97 -25.79 16.54
CA PHE A 779 32.52 -25.73 16.32
C PHE A 779 31.86 -24.58 17.12
N MET A 780 32.16 -24.46 18.42
CA MET A 780 31.63 -23.38 19.27
C MET A 780 32.13 -21.99 18.80
N LEU A 781 33.37 -21.86 18.34
CA LEU A 781 33.88 -20.62 17.76
C LEU A 781 33.17 -20.25 16.46
N ILE A 782 32.93 -21.22 15.57
CA ILE A 782 32.16 -21.02 14.33
C ILE A 782 30.73 -20.59 14.67
N LEU A 783 30.10 -21.20 15.67
CA LEU A 783 28.78 -20.84 16.16
C LEU A 783 28.73 -19.43 16.76
N LEU A 784 29.75 -19.04 17.53
CA LEU A 784 29.90 -17.69 18.08
C LEU A 784 29.99 -16.64 16.96
N VAL A 785 30.81 -16.90 15.93
CA VAL A 785 30.94 -16.02 14.75
C VAL A 785 29.67 -16.00 13.91
N PHE A 786 28.95 -17.12 13.80
CA PHE A 786 27.66 -17.22 13.11
C PHE A 786 26.58 -16.38 13.80
N GLY A 787 26.53 -16.40 15.14
CA GLY A 787 25.70 -15.54 15.97
C GLY A 787 26.11 -14.07 15.87
N ALA A 788 27.39 -13.76 16.04
CA ALA A 788 27.90 -12.38 15.96
C ALA A 788 27.61 -11.71 14.62
N SER A 789 27.80 -12.43 13.52
CA SER A 789 27.43 -11.94 12.19
C SER A 789 25.91 -11.87 11.95
N ASN A 790 25.09 -12.64 12.69
CA ASN A 790 23.62 -12.49 12.68
C ASN A 790 23.23 -11.16 13.31
N GLY A 791 23.65 -10.93 14.56
CA GLY A 791 23.27 -9.75 15.34
C GLY A 791 23.80 -8.45 14.74
N TYR A 792 25.05 -8.47 14.25
CA TYR A 792 25.70 -7.31 13.65
C TYR A 792 25.00 -6.87 12.36
N VAL A 793 24.90 -7.74 11.35
CA VAL A 793 24.35 -7.35 10.04
C VAL A 793 22.84 -7.10 10.12
N SER A 794 22.09 -7.87 10.92
CA SER A 794 20.65 -7.63 11.10
C SER A 794 20.38 -6.28 11.78
N SER A 795 21.12 -5.95 12.83
CA SER A 795 21.00 -4.65 13.51
C SER A 795 21.36 -3.50 12.58
N LEU A 796 22.44 -3.59 11.81
CA LEU A 796 22.81 -2.55 10.84
C LEU A 796 21.72 -2.36 9.76
N CYS A 797 21.12 -3.44 9.25
CA CYS A 797 19.98 -3.32 8.33
C CYS A 797 18.77 -2.62 8.98
N MET A 798 18.40 -3.02 10.20
CA MET A 798 17.28 -2.42 10.95
C MET A 798 17.54 -0.96 11.34
N MET A 799 18.79 -0.58 11.61
CA MET A 799 19.23 0.79 11.86
C MET A 799 19.25 1.65 10.60
N ALA A 800 19.73 1.10 9.48
CA ALA A 800 19.89 1.82 8.22
C ALA A 800 18.56 2.03 7.49
N ALA A 801 17.66 1.04 7.51
CA ALA A 801 16.40 1.07 6.75
C ALA A 801 15.55 2.33 7.02
N PRO A 802 15.33 2.77 8.29
CA PRO A 802 14.59 4.00 8.60
C PRO A 802 15.46 5.26 8.80
N SER A 803 16.79 5.20 8.68
CA SER A 803 17.66 6.34 9.01
C SER A 803 17.57 7.47 7.98
N LEU A 804 17.10 8.65 8.39
CA LEU A 804 17.03 9.84 7.51
C LEU A 804 18.41 10.34 7.03
N GLU A 805 19.42 10.23 7.89
CA GLU A 805 20.78 10.68 7.64
C GLU A 805 21.53 9.73 6.70
N HIS A 806 21.45 8.42 7.00
CA HIS A 806 22.24 7.38 6.35
C HIS A 806 21.54 6.71 5.17
N ASN A 807 20.21 6.78 5.07
CA ASN A 807 19.47 6.29 3.90
C ASN A 807 19.16 7.45 2.93
N PRO A 808 19.92 7.63 1.84
CA PRO A 808 19.71 8.73 0.89
C PRO A 808 18.33 8.69 0.20
N ARG A 809 17.61 7.56 0.26
CA ARG A 809 16.26 7.43 -0.33
C ARG A 809 15.14 7.93 0.60
N LEU A 810 15.46 8.17 1.87
CA LEU A 810 14.55 8.76 2.87
C LEU A 810 14.91 10.22 3.23
N LYS A 811 16.03 10.76 2.75
CA LYS A 811 16.42 12.17 2.99
C LYS A 811 15.27 13.13 2.65
N GLY A 812 14.95 14.01 3.59
CA GLY A 812 13.83 14.97 3.50
C GLY A 812 12.42 14.36 3.65
N ARG A 813 12.28 13.08 4.04
CA ARG A 813 10.98 12.39 4.15
C ARG A 813 10.76 11.71 5.50
N MET A 814 10.69 12.52 6.57
CA MET A 814 10.34 12.03 7.92
C MET A 814 9.05 11.18 7.93
N ALA A 815 8.09 11.49 7.05
CA ALA A 815 6.82 10.78 6.91
C ALA A 815 6.86 9.36 6.32
N ASP A 816 8.04 8.90 5.88
CA ASP A 816 8.30 7.53 5.42
C ASP A 816 9.11 6.69 6.46
N VAL A 817 9.59 7.29 7.57
CA VAL A 817 10.46 6.64 8.58
C VAL A 817 9.73 5.56 9.38
N ASP A 818 8.50 5.84 9.80
CA ASP A 818 7.61 4.89 10.49
C ASP A 818 7.29 3.68 9.60
N VAL A 819 7.00 3.95 8.31
CA VAL A 819 6.75 2.93 7.30
C VAL A 819 8.02 2.09 7.05
N ALA A 820 9.18 2.72 6.90
CA ALA A 820 10.44 2.00 6.68
C ALA A 820 10.78 1.06 7.85
N ALA A 821 10.58 1.52 9.09
CA ALA A 821 10.78 0.71 10.29
C ALA A 821 9.83 -0.50 10.37
N THR A 822 8.55 -0.31 10.06
CA THR A 822 7.58 -1.42 10.07
C THR A 822 7.78 -2.40 8.91
N VAL A 823 8.16 -1.92 7.73
CA VAL A 823 8.50 -2.80 6.60
C VAL A 823 9.77 -3.62 6.89
N ALA A 824 10.80 -3.01 7.47
CA ALA A 824 12.02 -3.72 7.90
C ALA A 824 11.71 -4.80 8.94
N SER A 825 10.89 -4.49 9.95
CA SER A 825 10.45 -5.49 10.92
C SER A 825 9.58 -6.59 10.31
N PHE A 826 8.77 -6.28 9.29
CA PHE A 826 7.98 -7.29 8.56
C PHE A 826 8.86 -8.20 7.72
N CYS A 827 9.85 -7.66 6.99
CA CYS A 827 10.78 -8.45 6.20
C CYS A 827 11.70 -9.32 7.07
N LEU A 828 12.11 -8.83 8.25
CA LEU A 828 12.83 -9.60 9.26
C LEU A 828 12.05 -10.85 9.67
N VAL A 829 10.78 -10.70 10.07
CA VAL A 829 9.95 -11.83 10.53
C VAL A 829 9.47 -12.71 9.38
N GLY A 830 9.29 -12.15 8.17
CA GLY A 830 9.13 -12.95 6.95
C GLY A 830 10.36 -13.82 6.67
N GLY A 831 11.56 -13.30 6.94
CA GLY A 831 12.81 -14.06 6.90
C GLY A 831 12.84 -15.21 7.91
N LEU A 832 12.37 -14.97 9.15
CA LEU A 832 12.19 -16.04 10.15
C LEU A 832 11.22 -17.13 9.64
N MET A 833 10.03 -16.74 9.17
CA MET A 833 9.04 -17.70 8.66
C MET A 833 9.60 -18.55 7.51
N VAL A 834 10.22 -17.92 6.52
CA VAL A 834 10.81 -18.64 5.36
C VAL A 834 12.00 -19.49 5.80
N GLY A 835 12.84 -19.02 6.72
CA GLY A 835 13.95 -19.78 7.29
C GLY A 835 13.49 -21.05 8.02
N SER A 836 12.44 -20.96 8.84
CA SER A 836 11.82 -22.13 9.47
C SER A 836 11.32 -23.14 8.42
N LEU A 837 10.68 -22.69 7.34
CA LEU A 837 10.25 -23.57 6.25
C LEU A 837 11.44 -24.21 5.50
N CYS A 838 12.50 -23.45 5.24
CA CYS A 838 13.73 -23.95 4.65
C CYS A 838 14.43 -24.99 5.54
N SER A 839 14.35 -24.86 6.87
CA SER A 839 14.98 -25.79 7.82
C SER A 839 14.50 -27.24 7.64
N PHE A 840 13.20 -27.45 7.36
CA PHE A 840 12.66 -28.78 7.04
C PHE A 840 13.25 -29.34 5.74
N GLY A 841 13.40 -28.51 4.70
CA GLY A 841 14.01 -28.91 3.44
C GLY A 841 15.50 -29.27 3.60
N VAL A 842 16.24 -28.52 4.40
CA VAL A 842 17.65 -28.82 4.70
C VAL A 842 17.77 -30.11 5.53
N ARG A 843 16.91 -30.32 6.53
CA ARG A 843 16.84 -31.57 7.31
C ARG A 843 16.53 -32.78 6.41
N ALA A 844 15.58 -32.66 5.47
CA ALA A 844 15.27 -33.72 4.51
C ALA A 844 16.48 -34.09 3.64
N ILE A 845 17.25 -33.10 3.18
CA ILE A 845 18.46 -33.31 2.36
C ILE A 845 19.58 -33.99 3.19
N ILE A 846 19.73 -33.64 4.46
CA ILE A 846 20.77 -34.19 5.35
C ILE A 846 20.46 -35.63 5.76
N CYS A 847 19.20 -35.90 6.14
CA CYS A 847 18.77 -37.20 6.67
C CYS A 847 18.30 -38.17 5.59
N GLY A 848 18.03 -37.71 4.36
CA GLY A 848 17.44 -38.52 3.29
C GLY A 848 15.99 -38.95 3.55
N CYS A 849 15.34 -38.39 4.58
CA CYS A 849 14.05 -38.85 5.09
C CYS A 849 12.93 -37.80 4.94
N ASN A 850 11.69 -38.21 5.22
CA ASN A 850 10.54 -37.31 5.18
C ASN A 850 10.49 -36.43 6.45
N PRO A 851 10.73 -35.10 6.35
CA PRO A 851 10.88 -34.22 7.50
C PRO A 851 9.55 -33.94 8.25
N PHE A 852 8.42 -34.49 7.77
CA PHE A 852 7.09 -34.29 8.34
C PHE A 852 6.52 -35.54 9.03
N THR A 853 7.10 -36.72 8.84
CA THR A 853 6.58 -37.99 9.39
C THR A 853 7.55 -38.71 10.30
N GLU A 854 8.86 -38.53 10.10
CA GLU A 854 9.88 -39.12 10.97
C GLU A 854 10.27 -38.13 12.07
N SER A 855 9.66 -38.29 13.24
CA SER A 855 10.18 -37.72 14.48
C SER A 855 11.56 -38.33 14.77
N SER A 856 12.51 -37.45 15.05
CA SER A 856 13.81 -37.78 15.68
C SER A 856 13.64 -38.53 16.98
#